data_AF-A0A0K3CC39-F1
#
_entry.id   AF-A0A0K3CC39-F1
#
_cell.length_a   1.000
_cell.length_b   1.000
_cell.length_c   1.000
_cell.angle_alpha   90.00
_cell.angle_beta   90.00
_cell.angle_gamma   90.00
#
_symmetry.space_group_name_H-M   'P 1'
#
loop_
_entity.id
_entity.type
_entity.pdbx_description
1 polymer ?
#
loop_
_entity_poly.entity_id
_entity_poly.type
_entity_poly.pdbx_seq_one_letter_code
_entity_poly.pdbx_strand_id
1 'polypeptide(L)'
;MAANGSGADKPAPKKEWFPTRSFHGSLIALVLALAVFRFFIQDSGDRHHCKALLNEGRWLDDKHTSWQPDGCMLHPYTPKQVGQCLEGRSVVFIGDSTVRQVFYATVKHADKNIDTKADKHTDRTFMAGGIQFSFYWDPFLNGSRATQLFEGTLGSATGHGTPTLAVIGSGIWYLRHPNSGGIDVWDRRIDTLFAATRPSLPAIADEVILLPVENAIESRLSPERAATVHHDDIQKMNELLDAKLRDAATSPGSGTGGVAVPRSFNRVIEGLDDETVDGLHFSDTISKVQASILLNLRCNDALPKKFPFDKTCCFQYPTPNWVQALLLLVLVAYGPAGLYFYSRSDTAPIVYRFFPDQKYLLPFTIFGFSTTLLFVADRTNLFLKENKQYDALTFAVLCLLTVVAGVVTMKPPEKDLGFLNRDQTDEWKGWMQIAILIYHYLGASKISGIYNPIRVLVAAYLFMTGYGHLSFFLKKADFGFARVANILVRLNLLTVVLAYLMDTDYLSYYFSPLVTIWFGIIWVTLWAGHKYNDKPAFLITKLVVAACLTAAFFEIPGPLEKTFELINTVFATSWNAAEWRFRQTLDMWIVWVGAFTAYAFIKIKEYRVTDDLRWPSWQRWTIIASAVTMAGYFVFELTRESKFVYNAYHPYVSILPVLAWCVLRNATPCLRSTSSKFFIFFGQCSLETFIIQFHLFIAGDTRGIIMMIPGGAWLRPVNFIVTSLVFVFVSNQVAIATGVLTSIICYVPKPSSSSSSARLPSSTRESIPSLPSSATIASSHPASGEYVALSTMADGDKGMGDGLAAMDARDGWASKVGMVVVTDLRVRFAAILAGLWVLNVVCTSPSTTRHPHLLSREPRLFSSRSLAIPRLDTLATMAELVYGIAWAITDFTEKISTLRSPVIPQWTTPFNPVPGAGLFDDDDAPKVLTEHRLHLVHHTWATRHAALHLRLCCLWDAKSKGMRACWAGTVDRETLQTTKDAVAEAKWVEDRLAQAVAWCEGRKVRKLKLVKLVKIRKGRASTTTRPTYTETPPSLLDLPYPLPLAPSSNRLAQTIPRPPTLTRETAFEEEERTRPPLYTEEADLALGEESVMGGMWHDPNEVRAYEAAFVDEDDDVLRMLEIHQHPRTS
;
A
#
# COMPACT_ATOMS: atom_id res chain seq x y z
N MET A 1 46.70 -44.80 48.03
CA MET A 1 45.85 -45.15 49.18
C MET A 1 44.59 -44.29 49.11
N ALA A 2 43.43 -44.95 49.04
CA ALA A 2 42.09 -44.37 49.24
C ALA A 2 41.92 -43.91 50.72
N ALA A 3 40.95 -43.15 51.22
CA ALA A 3 39.70 -42.48 50.81
C ALA A 3 39.54 -41.31 51.84
N ASN A 4 38.60 -40.36 51.86
CA ASN A 4 37.28 -40.17 51.27
C ASN A 4 36.98 -38.66 51.41
N GLY A 5 36.62 -37.98 50.31
CA GLY A 5 36.42 -36.53 50.26
C GLY A 5 34.95 -36.12 50.21
N SER A 6 34.64 -35.08 50.97
CA SER A 6 33.36 -34.44 51.24
C SER A 6 32.57 -33.99 50.00
N GLY A 7 31.27 -34.34 49.98
CA GLY A 7 30.27 -33.68 49.16
C GLY A 7 29.78 -32.41 49.86
N ALA A 8 30.16 -31.25 49.34
CA ALA A 8 29.55 -29.97 49.67
C ALA A 8 28.42 -29.69 48.67
N ASP A 9 27.22 -29.50 49.20
CA ASP A 9 26.02 -29.06 48.46
C ASP A 9 26.31 -27.78 47.67
N LYS A 10 26.24 -27.88 46.34
CA LYS A 10 26.17 -26.70 45.48
C LYS A 10 24.75 -26.15 45.52
N PRO A 11 24.54 -24.87 45.85
CA PRO A 11 23.21 -24.28 45.79
C PRO A 11 22.73 -24.27 44.34
N ALA A 12 21.46 -24.66 44.14
CA ALA A 12 20.79 -24.60 42.84
C ALA A 12 20.95 -23.20 42.23
N PRO A 13 21.22 -23.08 40.92
CA PRO A 13 21.36 -21.78 40.28
C PRO A 13 20.06 -21.00 40.44
N LYS A 14 20.10 -19.88 41.17
CA LYS A 14 19.03 -18.89 41.20
C LYS A 14 18.76 -18.50 39.74
N LYS A 15 17.61 -18.91 39.20
CA LYS A 15 17.06 -18.32 37.97
C LYS A 15 17.02 -16.82 38.21
N GLU A 16 17.86 -16.06 37.53
CA GLU A 16 17.71 -14.61 37.44
C GLU A 16 16.42 -14.34 36.68
N TRP A 17 15.33 -14.15 37.42
CA TRP A 17 14.13 -13.51 36.89
C TRP A 17 14.53 -12.07 36.60
N PHE A 18 14.85 -11.77 35.35
CA PHE A 18 15.10 -10.39 34.93
C PHE A 18 13.89 -9.51 35.33
N PRO A 19 14.09 -8.36 35.99
CA PRO A 19 13.02 -7.44 36.41
C PRO A 19 12.25 -6.76 35.24
N THR A 20 12.56 -7.13 33.99
CA THR A 20 12.07 -6.51 32.77
C THR A 20 10.61 -6.83 32.44
N ARG A 21 10.07 -8.00 32.82
CA ARG A 21 8.66 -8.34 32.53
C ARG A 21 7.67 -7.49 33.34
N SER A 22 8.04 -7.11 34.56
CA SER A 22 7.20 -6.27 35.41
C SER A 22 7.09 -4.85 34.84
N PHE A 23 8.19 -4.27 34.36
CA PHE A 23 8.17 -2.93 33.77
C PHE A 23 7.25 -2.84 32.55
N HIS A 24 7.41 -3.74 31.57
CA HIS A 24 6.58 -3.72 30.36
C HIS A 24 5.12 -4.04 30.66
N GLY A 25 4.86 -4.97 31.58
CA GLY A 25 3.50 -5.25 32.05
C GLY A 25 2.85 -4.03 32.70
N SER A 26 3.57 -3.33 33.59
CA SER A 26 3.10 -2.09 34.21
C SER A 26 2.89 -0.97 33.20
N LEU A 27 3.76 -0.83 32.19
CA LEU A 27 3.61 0.15 31.12
C LEU A 27 2.35 -0.11 30.29
N ILE A 28 2.12 -1.36 29.88
CA ILE A 28 0.90 -1.75 29.13
C ILE A 28 -0.34 -1.49 29.97
N ALA A 29 -0.32 -1.87 31.25
CA ALA A 29 -1.43 -1.62 32.16
C ALA A 29 -1.71 -0.12 32.34
N LEU A 30 -0.67 0.71 32.47
CA LEU A 30 -0.79 2.15 32.55
C LEU A 30 -1.39 2.75 31.27
N VAL A 31 -0.85 2.38 30.10
CA VAL A 31 -1.34 2.83 28.80
C VAL A 31 -2.81 2.46 28.62
N LEU A 32 -3.19 1.22 28.94
CA LEU A 32 -4.58 0.78 28.88
C LEU A 32 -5.48 1.53 29.87
N ALA A 33 -5.03 1.74 31.11
CA ALA A 33 -5.78 2.48 32.11
C ALA A 33 -6.02 3.93 31.67
N LEU A 34 -5.00 4.60 31.11
CA LEU A 34 -5.11 5.95 30.57
C LEU A 34 -6.03 5.99 29.35
N ALA A 35 -5.93 5.03 28.43
CA ALA A 35 -6.79 4.95 27.26
C ALA A 35 -8.26 4.72 27.64
N VAL A 36 -8.52 3.83 28.60
CA VAL A 36 -9.87 3.57 29.15
C VAL A 36 -10.41 4.80 29.87
N PHE A 37 -9.60 5.45 30.72
CA PHE A 37 -10.00 6.69 31.39
C PHE A 37 -10.37 7.78 30.38
N ARG A 38 -9.51 8.02 29.40
CA ARG A 38 -9.77 8.98 28.30
C ARG A 38 -11.07 8.65 27.58
N PHE A 39 -11.23 7.42 27.10
CA PHE A 39 -12.39 7.01 26.30
C PHE A 39 -13.73 7.11 27.06
N PHE A 40 -13.76 6.68 28.34
CA PHE A 40 -15.01 6.67 29.10
C PHE A 40 -15.32 8.00 29.78
N ILE A 41 -14.30 8.80 30.15
CA ILE A 41 -14.47 10.04 30.90
C ILE A 41 -14.29 11.25 29.98
N GLN A 42 -13.11 11.41 29.37
CA GLN A 42 -12.76 12.60 28.57
C GLN A 42 -13.55 12.65 27.25
N ASP A 43 -13.63 11.55 26.52
CA ASP A 43 -14.35 11.49 25.24
C ASP A 43 -15.84 11.16 25.40
N SER A 44 -16.38 11.16 26.63
CA SER A 44 -17.77 10.77 26.87
C SER A 44 -18.76 11.52 25.99
N GLY A 45 -18.46 12.79 25.66
CA GLY A 45 -19.23 13.65 24.76
C GLY A 45 -18.78 13.66 23.29
N ASP A 46 -17.74 12.91 22.90
CA ASP A 46 -17.21 12.86 21.52
C ASP A 46 -16.52 11.52 21.17
N ARG A 47 -17.18 10.39 21.47
CA ARG A 47 -16.59 9.04 21.26
C ARG A 47 -16.26 8.68 19.79
N HIS A 48 -16.78 9.46 18.85
CA HIS A 48 -16.58 9.28 17.41
C HIS A 48 -15.72 10.39 16.80
N HIS A 49 -15.16 11.30 17.62
CA HIS A 49 -14.28 12.38 17.19
C HIS A 49 -14.91 13.32 16.15
N CYS A 50 -16.22 13.54 16.23
CA CYS A 50 -16.89 14.53 15.41
C CYS A 50 -16.67 15.95 15.90
N LYS A 51 -16.68 16.16 17.22
CA LYS A 51 -16.37 17.49 17.77
C LYS A 51 -14.90 17.84 17.52
N ALA A 52 -14.00 16.87 17.66
CA ALA A 52 -12.59 17.06 17.32
C ALA A 52 -12.43 17.47 15.84
N LEU A 53 -13.06 16.75 14.89
CA LEU A 53 -13.06 17.12 13.46
C LEU A 53 -13.54 18.56 13.21
N LEU A 54 -14.58 18.99 13.93
CA LEU A 54 -15.21 20.29 13.74
C LEU A 54 -14.49 21.44 14.44
N ASN A 55 -13.66 21.20 15.45
CA ASN A 55 -13.16 22.27 16.33
C ASN A 55 -11.64 22.30 16.46
N GLU A 56 -10.96 21.18 16.26
CA GLU A 56 -9.56 20.97 16.62
C GLU A 56 -8.76 20.45 15.42
N GLY A 57 -7.45 20.67 15.46
CA GLY A 57 -6.52 20.12 14.48
C GLY A 57 -5.33 21.03 14.22
N ARG A 58 -4.42 20.54 13.38
CA ARG A 58 -3.17 21.21 13.00
C ARG A 58 -2.66 20.76 11.65
N TRP A 59 -1.83 21.59 11.03
CA TRP A 59 -1.03 21.20 9.87
C TRP A 59 0.12 20.28 10.28
N LEU A 60 0.31 19.17 9.56
CA LEU A 60 1.46 18.28 9.73
C LEU A 60 2.65 18.65 8.84
N ASP A 61 2.45 19.55 7.89
CA ASP A 61 3.43 19.97 6.90
C ASP A 61 3.35 21.47 6.60
N ASP A 62 4.49 22.07 6.27
CA ASP A 62 4.60 23.49 5.92
C ASP A 62 3.96 23.82 4.56
N LYS A 63 3.59 22.81 3.76
CA LYS A 63 2.93 22.98 2.46
C LYS A 63 1.40 22.95 2.56
N HIS A 64 0.86 22.85 3.78
CA HIS A 64 -0.58 22.84 4.04
C HIS A 64 -1.34 21.76 3.24
N THR A 65 -0.72 20.59 3.03
CA THR A 65 -1.34 19.49 2.29
C THR A 65 -2.01 18.47 3.20
N SER A 66 -1.60 18.40 4.47
CA SER A 66 -1.97 17.36 5.43
C SER A 66 -2.52 17.98 6.73
N TRP A 67 -3.83 18.21 6.74
CA TRP A 67 -4.55 18.62 7.95
C TRP A 67 -4.86 17.42 8.84
N GLN A 68 -4.53 17.54 10.13
CA GLN A 68 -4.73 16.50 11.12
C GLN A 68 -5.69 16.98 12.22
N PRO A 69 -6.96 16.54 12.19
CA PRO A 69 -7.85 16.64 13.34
C PRO A 69 -7.26 15.94 14.56
N ASP A 70 -7.53 16.42 15.76
CA ASP A 70 -6.97 15.79 16.95
C ASP A 70 -7.67 14.45 17.26
N GLY A 71 -6.88 13.38 17.40
CA GLY A 71 -7.36 12.06 17.79
C GLY A 71 -7.95 11.17 16.68
N CYS A 72 -8.23 11.71 15.50
CA CYS A 72 -8.77 10.94 14.38
C CYS A 72 -8.13 11.32 13.05
N MET A 73 -8.18 10.41 12.09
CA MET A 73 -7.64 10.57 10.74
C MET A 73 -8.67 11.15 9.78
N LEU A 74 -8.26 12.22 9.10
CA LEU A 74 -8.99 12.78 7.97
C LEU A 74 -8.81 11.87 6.74
N HIS A 75 -9.91 11.39 6.18
CA HIS A 75 -9.92 10.50 5.02
C HIS A 75 -9.95 11.29 3.70
N PRO A 76 -9.03 11.05 2.76
CA PRO A 76 -9.09 11.64 1.42
C PRO A 76 -10.10 10.90 0.54
N TYR A 77 -11.10 11.63 0.03
CA TYR A 77 -12.18 11.07 -0.77
C TYR A 77 -11.84 10.94 -2.25
N THR A 78 -12.16 9.79 -2.84
CA THR A 78 -12.15 9.59 -4.31
C THR A 78 -13.51 9.93 -4.93
N PRO A 79 -13.57 10.31 -6.22
CA PRO A 79 -14.83 10.55 -6.94
C PRO A 79 -15.87 9.43 -6.79
N LYS A 80 -15.41 8.17 -6.82
CA LYS A 80 -16.26 7.00 -6.63
C LYS A 80 -16.86 6.93 -5.22
N GLN A 81 -16.08 7.22 -4.19
CA GLN A 81 -16.56 7.22 -2.81
C GLN A 81 -17.55 8.37 -2.55
N VAL A 82 -17.30 9.55 -3.12
CA VAL A 82 -18.25 10.67 -3.06
C VAL A 82 -19.56 10.28 -3.77
N GLY A 83 -19.46 9.71 -4.96
CA GLY A 83 -20.57 9.15 -5.72
C GLY A 83 -21.42 8.18 -4.89
N GLN A 84 -20.79 7.21 -4.22
CA GLN A 84 -21.46 6.22 -3.37
C GLN A 84 -22.10 6.82 -2.11
N CYS A 85 -21.41 7.76 -1.46
CA CYS A 85 -21.93 8.40 -0.24
C CYS A 85 -23.17 9.25 -0.52
N LEU A 86 -23.18 9.96 -1.65
CA LEU A 86 -24.19 10.97 -1.98
C LEU A 86 -25.16 10.51 -3.10
N GLU A 87 -25.12 9.22 -3.46
CA GLU A 87 -25.79 8.66 -4.66
C GLU A 87 -27.30 8.93 -4.69
N GLY A 88 -27.80 9.47 -5.82
CA GLY A 88 -29.22 9.65 -6.08
C GLY A 88 -29.88 10.81 -5.33
N ARG A 89 -29.09 11.79 -4.87
CA ARG A 89 -29.55 12.85 -3.97
C ARG A 89 -29.04 14.23 -4.39
N SER A 90 -29.60 15.28 -3.79
CA SER A 90 -29.19 16.67 -3.99
C SER A 90 -28.29 17.16 -2.84
N VAL A 91 -27.30 17.98 -3.20
CA VAL A 91 -26.42 18.69 -2.28
C VAL A 91 -26.57 20.18 -2.53
N VAL A 92 -26.82 20.93 -1.47
CA VAL A 92 -27.17 22.35 -1.57
C VAL A 92 -26.18 23.20 -0.76
N PHE A 93 -25.68 24.26 -1.39
CA PHE A 93 -24.85 25.30 -0.78
C PHE A 93 -25.60 26.63 -0.89
N ILE A 94 -25.72 27.39 0.20
CA ILE A 94 -26.40 28.69 0.23
C ILE A 94 -25.53 29.70 0.97
N GLY A 95 -25.20 30.82 0.32
CA GLY A 95 -24.48 31.88 1.00
C GLY A 95 -23.71 32.82 0.09
N ASP A 96 -22.60 33.33 0.63
CA ASP A 96 -21.72 34.28 -0.02
C ASP A 96 -20.54 33.61 -0.78
N SER A 97 -19.52 34.40 -1.09
CA SER A 97 -18.37 33.98 -1.89
C SER A 97 -17.46 32.97 -1.18
N THR A 98 -17.44 32.94 0.15
CA THR A 98 -16.70 31.93 0.94
C THR A 98 -17.36 30.56 0.81
N VAL A 99 -18.69 30.50 0.91
CA VAL A 99 -19.48 29.28 0.68
C VAL A 99 -19.29 28.78 -0.76
N ARG A 100 -19.25 29.69 -1.73
CA ARG A 100 -19.01 29.36 -3.14
C ARG A 100 -17.66 28.68 -3.37
N GLN A 101 -16.61 29.10 -2.67
CA GLN A 101 -15.28 28.50 -2.76
C GLN A 101 -15.31 27.04 -2.27
N VAL A 102 -15.93 26.79 -1.13
CA VAL A 102 -16.09 25.43 -0.58
C VAL A 102 -16.99 24.56 -1.47
N PHE A 103 -18.03 25.15 -2.08
CA PHE A 103 -18.87 24.47 -3.08
C PHE A 103 -18.05 23.96 -4.26
N TYR A 104 -17.24 24.82 -4.88
CA TYR A 104 -16.39 24.40 -6.00
C TYR A 104 -15.38 23.32 -5.59
N ALA A 105 -14.76 23.45 -4.42
CA ALA A 105 -13.86 22.43 -3.89
C ALA A 105 -14.58 21.08 -3.66
N THR A 106 -15.81 21.11 -3.17
CA THR A 106 -16.63 19.90 -2.94
C THR A 106 -17.01 19.24 -4.27
N VAL A 107 -17.43 20.02 -5.26
CA VAL A 107 -17.77 19.52 -6.61
C VAL A 107 -16.53 18.90 -7.28
N LYS A 108 -15.35 19.51 -7.13
CA LYS A 108 -14.07 18.97 -7.63
C LYS A 108 -13.67 17.62 -7.00
N HIS A 109 -14.17 17.28 -5.81
CA HIS A 109 -13.99 15.93 -5.23
C HIS A 109 -14.85 14.87 -5.94
N ALA A 110 -16.00 15.26 -6.49
CA ALA A 110 -16.89 14.37 -7.26
C ALA A 110 -16.47 14.29 -8.73
N ASP A 111 -16.00 15.38 -9.33
CA ASP A 111 -15.45 15.43 -10.69
C ASP A 111 -14.40 16.53 -10.83
N LYS A 112 -13.17 16.12 -11.12
CA LYS A 112 -11.99 17.00 -11.20
C LYS A 112 -11.99 17.90 -12.44
N ASN A 113 -12.79 17.58 -13.46
CA ASN A 113 -12.78 18.26 -14.76
C ASN A 113 -13.84 19.37 -14.85
N ILE A 114 -14.57 19.66 -13.77
CA ILE A 114 -15.60 20.69 -13.78
C ILE A 114 -14.96 22.07 -13.90
N ASP A 115 -15.40 22.81 -14.93
CA ASP A 115 -15.03 24.20 -15.10
C ASP A 115 -15.73 25.06 -14.06
N THR A 116 -14.94 25.72 -13.22
CA THR A 116 -15.44 26.63 -12.19
C THR A 116 -15.31 28.10 -12.59
N LYS A 117 -14.98 28.38 -13.86
CA LYS A 117 -15.02 29.73 -14.45
C LYS A 117 -16.47 30.06 -14.81
N ALA A 118 -17.09 30.96 -14.04
CA ALA A 118 -18.45 31.40 -14.31
C ALA A 118 -18.69 32.81 -13.77
N ASP A 119 -19.78 33.46 -14.21
CA ASP A 119 -20.21 34.77 -13.70
C ASP A 119 -20.36 34.73 -12.19
N LYS A 120 -19.91 35.81 -11.55
CA LYS A 120 -19.97 35.98 -10.10
C LYS A 120 -21.42 36.27 -9.67
N HIS A 121 -21.69 36.07 -8.37
CA HIS A 121 -22.96 36.43 -7.72
C HIS A 121 -24.23 35.81 -8.35
N THR A 122 -24.12 34.58 -8.83
CA THR A 122 -25.23 33.87 -9.50
C THR A 122 -25.35 32.44 -9.00
N ASP A 123 -26.58 31.92 -9.07
CA ASP A 123 -26.89 30.53 -8.76
C ASP A 123 -26.17 29.59 -9.75
N ARG A 124 -25.67 28.46 -9.23
CA ARG A 124 -24.98 27.45 -10.01
C ARG A 124 -25.54 26.07 -9.72
N THR A 125 -25.54 25.21 -10.73
CA THR A 125 -25.92 23.81 -10.55
C THR A 125 -25.05 22.95 -11.45
N PHE A 126 -24.41 21.94 -10.87
CA PHE A 126 -23.60 20.95 -11.56
C PHE A 126 -24.16 19.55 -11.35
N MET A 127 -23.97 18.70 -12.35
CA MET A 127 -24.18 17.27 -12.24
C MET A 127 -22.82 16.59 -12.22
N ALA A 128 -22.47 15.92 -11.12
CA ALA A 128 -21.19 15.23 -10.97
C ALA A 128 -21.42 13.87 -10.29
N GLY A 129 -20.91 12.78 -10.87
CA GLY A 129 -21.04 11.44 -10.28
C GLY A 129 -22.49 10.98 -10.02
N GLY A 130 -23.47 11.47 -10.79
CA GLY A 130 -24.90 11.18 -10.58
C GLY A 130 -25.57 12.01 -9.45
N ILE A 131 -24.87 12.99 -8.91
CA ILE A 131 -25.32 13.88 -7.82
C ILE A 131 -25.57 15.27 -8.40
N GLN A 132 -26.64 15.92 -7.95
CA GLN A 132 -26.89 17.33 -8.26
C GLN A 132 -26.33 18.21 -7.16
N PHE A 133 -25.34 19.02 -7.50
CA PHE A 133 -24.77 20.04 -6.63
C PHE A 133 -25.32 21.40 -7.01
N SER A 134 -26.03 22.07 -6.10
CA SER A 134 -26.60 23.39 -6.32
C SER A 134 -26.01 24.41 -5.36
N PHE A 135 -25.54 25.53 -5.89
CA PHE A 135 -25.14 26.71 -5.13
C PHE A 135 -26.17 27.82 -5.39
N TYR A 136 -26.71 28.39 -4.32
CA TYR A 136 -27.62 29.54 -4.37
C TYR A 136 -26.92 30.76 -3.78
N TRP A 137 -26.82 31.84 -4.56
CA TRP A 137 -26.21 33.08 -4.13
C TRP A 137 -27.17 33.85 -3.22
N ASP A 138 -26.89 33.85 -1.91
CA ASP A 138 -27.73 34.50 -0.91
C ASP A 138 -26.88 34.94 0.30
N PRO A 139 -26.05 35.99 0.15
CA PRO A 139 -25.11 36.42 1.17
C PRO A 139 -25.77 36.89 2.48
N PHE A 140 -27.07 37.22 2.45
CA PHE A 140 -27.85 37.68 3.59
C PHE A 140 -28.87 36.65 4.10
N LEU A 141 -28.91 35.44 3.52
CA LEU A 141 -29.85 34.37 3.87
C LEU A 141 -31.32 34.84 3.92
N ASN A 142 -31.70 35.74 3.02
CA ASN A 142 -33.03 36.34 2.95
C ASN A 142 -33.74 36.08 1.61
N GLY A 143 -33.10 35.29 0.74
CA GLY A 143 -33.63 34.86 -0.53
C GLY A 143 -34.69 33.77 -0.41
N SER A 144 -35.36 33.52 -1.53
CA SER A 144 -36.43 32.53 -1.63
C SER A 144 -35.94 31.11 -1.36
N ARG A 145 -34.72 30.76 -1.78
CA ARG A 145 -34.13 29.42 -1.59
C ARG A 145 -33.73 29.14 -0.14
N ALA A 146 -33.13 30.12 0.55
CA ALA A 146 -32.84 30.00 1.98
C ALA A 146 -34.12 29.82 2.80
N THR A 147 -35.15 30.62 2.49
CA THR A 147 -36.47 30.53 3.15
C THR A 147 -37.11 29.15 2.90
N GLN A 148 -37.11 28.67 1.66
CA GLN A 148 -37.62 27.34 1.32
C GLN A 148 -36.86 26.21 2.04
N LEU A 149 -35.55 26.36 2.24
CA LEU A 149 -34.77 25.40 3.01
C LEU A 149 -35.18 25.40 4.49
N PHE A 150 -35.30 26.58 5.11
CA PHE A 150 -35.67 26.71 6.52
C PHE A 150 -37.11 26.24 6.79
N GLU A 151 -38.00 26.36 5.81
CA GLU A 151 -39.36 25.83 5.87
C GLU A 151 -39.46 24.33 5.54
N GLY A 152 -38.37 23.69 5.09
CA GLY A 152 -38.35 22.29 4.66
C GLY A 152 -39.07 22.04 3.32
N THR A 153 -39.36 23.08 2.54
CA THR A 153 -40.10 23.01 1.26
C THR A 153 -39.18 22.98 0.03
N LEU A 154 -37.87 23.23 0.20
CA LEU A 154 -36.90 23.30 -0.90
C LEU A 154 -36.95 22.08 -1.82
N GLY A 155 -36.98 20.87 -1.25
CA GLY A 155 -37.02 19.63 -2.02
C GLY A 155 -38.24 19.48 -2.93
N SER A 156 -39.38 20.02 -2.49
CA SER A 156 -40.61 20.08 -3.30
C SER A 156 -40.51 21.16 -4.37
N ALA A 157 -39.89 22.30 -4.05
CA ALA A 157 -39.70 23.41 -4.97
C ALA A 157 -38.68 23.12 -6.08
N THR A 158 -37.69 22.24 -5.83
CA THR A 158 -36.68 21.84 -6.81
C THR A 158 -36.99 20.50 -7.49
N GLY A 159 -37.90 19.70 -6.94
CA GLY A 159 -38.25 18.37 -7.46
C GLY A 159 -37.26 17.26 -7.09
N HIS A 160 -36.35 17.52 -6.14
CA HIS A 160 -35.25 16.63 -5.79
C HIS A 160 -35.28 16.09 -4.35
N GLY A 161 -36.39 16.30 -3.62
CA GLY A 161 -36.55 15.81 -2.24
C GLY A 161 -35.64 16.52 -1.24
N THR A 162 -35.61 16.04 0.00
CA THR A 162 -34.76 16.60 1.07
C THR A 162 -33.28 16.44 0.71
N PRO A 163 -32.48 17.52 0.73
CA PRO A 163 -31.04 17.44 0.48
C PRO A 163 -30.32 16.50 1.44
N THR A 164 -29.25 15.86 0.97
CA THR A 164 -28.38 15.03 1.84
C THR A 164 -27.41 15.87 2.65
N LEU A 165 -27.04 17.01 2.08
CA LEU A 165 -26.09 17.91 2.67
C LEU A 165 -26.55 19.32 2.31
N ALA A 166 -26.82 20.12 3.33
CA ALA A 166 -27.11 21.53 3.21
C ALA A 166 -26.01 22.33 3.90
N VAL A 167 -25.20 23.04 3.13
CA VAL A 167 -24.11 23.90 3.62
C VAL A 167 -24.54 25.35 3.51
N ILE A 168 -24.58 26.05 4.63
CA ILE A 168 -25.10 27.41 4.74
C ILE A 168 -23.97 28.28 5.31
N GLY A 169 -23.78 29.49 4.80
CA GLY A 169 -22.81 30.43 5.36
C GLY A 169 -23.15 31.87 5.02
N SER A 170 -22.84 32.78 5.95
CA SER A 170 -23.07 34.22 5.82
C SER A 170 -22.34 34.94 6.94
N GLY A 171 -21.93 36.18 6.71
CA GLY A 171 -21.50 37.08 7.78
C GLY A 171 -20.69 38.26 7.27
N ILE A 172 -19.65 37.99 6.46
CA ILE A 172 -18.75 39.03 5.93
C ILE A 172 -19.53 40.10 5.14
N TRP A 173 -20.56 39.70 4.38
CA TRP A 173 -21.40 40.65 3.64
C TRP A 173 -22.22 41.59 4.53
N TYR A 174 -22.61 41.16 5.75
CA TYR A 174 -23.27 42.02 6.74
C TYR A 174 -22.32 43.08 7.31
N LEU A 175 -21.05 42.73 7.47
CA LEU A 175 -20.00 43.66 7.92
C LEU A 175 -19.66 44.66 6.80
N ARG A 176 -19.47 44.15 5.57
CA ARG A 176 -19.12 44.97 4.40
C ARG A 176 -20.17 46.02 4.06
N HIS A 177 -21.47 45.72 4.25
CA HIS A 177 -22.57 46.61 3.87
C HIS A 177 -23.29 47.17 5.10
N PRO A 178 -22.99 48.40 5.54
CA PRO A 178 -23.59 48.99 6.75
C PRO A 178 -25.12 49.04 6.73
N ASN A 179 -25.71 49.18 5.54
CA ASN A 179 -27.17 49.25 5.36
C ASN A 179 -27.88 47.89 5.50
N SER A 180 -27.14 46.79 5.66
CA SER A 180 -27.69 45.44 5.86
C SER A 180 -28.33 45.23 7.24
N GLY A 181 -28.07 46.15 8.19
CA GLY A 181 -28.42 46.00 9.60
C GLY A 181 -27.39 45.23 10.43
N GLY A 182 -26.24 44.87 9.83
CA GLY A 182 -25.05 44.37 10.51
C GLY A 182 -25.28 43.08 11.32
N ILE A 183 -24.52 42.96 12.41
CA ILE A 183 -24.49 41.75 13.27
C ILE A 183 -25.87 41.41 13.83
N ASP A 184 -26.70 42.39 14.21
CA ASP A 184 -28.00 42.15 14.85
C ASP A 184 -29.05 41.54 13.90
N VAL A 185 -28.99 41.87 12.61
CA VAL A 185 -29.87 41.24 11.61
C VAL A 185 -29.33 39.86 11.25
N TRP A 186 -28.02 39.71 11.10
CA TRP A 186 -27.38 38.41 10.90
C TRP A 186 -27.74 37.43 12.02
N ASP A 187 -27.61 37.84 13.28
CA ASP A 187 -27.88 36.99 14.45
C ASP A 187 -29.32 36.44 14.45
N ARG A 188 -30.30 37.28 14.11
CA ARG A 188 -31.71 36.89 13.96
C ARG A 188 -31.96 35.93 12.79
N ARG A 189 -31.18 36.04 11.70
CA ARG A 189 -31.26 35.09 10.58
C ARG A 189 -30.70 33.73 10.99
N ILE A 190 -29.60 33.71 11.73
CA ILE A 190 -29.05 32.48 12.29
C ILE A 190 -30.04 31.85 13.28
N ASP A 191 -30.73 32.62 14.12
CA ASP A 191 -31.81 32.10 14.99
C ASP A 191 -32.92 31.39 14.21
N THR A 192 -33.25 31.89 13.02
CA THR A 192 -34.26 31.27 12.15
C THR A 192 -33.81 29.89 11.68
N LEU A 193 -32.52 29.73 11.33
CA LEU A 193 -31.93 28.45 10.98
C LEU A 193 -31.96 27.47 12.17
N PHE A 194 -31.49 27.89 13.35
CA PHE A 194 -31.52 27.05 14.55
C PHE A 194 -32.95 26.67 14.97
N ALA A 195 -33.93 27.54 14.71
CA ALA A 195 -35.35 27.23 14.92
C ALA A 195 -35.86 26.18 13.93
N ALA A 196 -35.43 26.23 12.67
CA ALA A 196 -35.80 25.27 11.62
C ALA A 196 -35.21 23.88 11.83
N THR A 197 -34.06 23.76 12.50
CA THR A 197 -33.35 22.48 12.69
C THR A 197 -33.64 21.79 14.02
N ARG A 198 -34.61 22.31 14.79
CA ARG A 198 -35.02 21.70 16.07
C ARG A 198 -35.43 20.23 15.86
N PRO A 199 -34.99 19.29 16.72
CA PRO A 199 -35.29 17.86 16.57
C PRO A 199 -36.78 17.49 16.55
N SER A 200 -37.66 18.39 17.00
CA SER A 200 -39.12 18.23 16.95
C SER A 200 -39.73 18.48 15.58
N LEU A 201 -38.97 19.05 14.64
CA LEU A 201 -39.41 19.39 13.29
C LEU A 201 -38.88 18.36 12.26
N PRO A 202 -39.51 18.25 11.08
CA PRO A 202 -38.96 17.47 9.97
C PRO A 202 -37.56 17.97 9.60
N ALA A 203 -36.64 17.04 9.31
CA ALA A 203 -35.29 17.38 8.91
C ALA A 203 -35.30 18.13 7.57
N ILE A 204 -34.66 19.31 7.55
CA ILE A 204 -34.53 20.12 6.33
C ILE A 204 -33.44 19.58 5.38
N ALA A 205 -32.52 18.78 5.91
CA ALA A 205 -31.53 17.98 5.18
C ALA A 205 -31.06 16.81 6.08
N ASP A 206 -30.44 15.77 5.50
CA ASP A 206 -29.85 14.68 6.31
C ASP A 206 -28.70 15.19 7.20
N GLU A 207 -27.93 16.18 6.72
CA GLU A 207 -26.88 16.87 7.46
C GLU A 207 -26.94 18.37 7.14
N VAL A 208 -27.05 19.20 8.18
CA VAL A 208 -27.07 20.66 8.05
C VAL A 208 -25.76 21.21 8.60
N ILE A 209 -24.99 21.88 7.75
CA ILE A 209 -23.70 22.48 8.12
C ILE A 209 -23.83 24.00 7.99
N LEU A 210 -23.59 24.70 9.09
CA LEU A 210 -23.44 26.15 9.09
C LEU A 210 -21.95 26.48 9.18
N LEU A 211 -21.39 27.09 8.14
CA LEU A 211 -19.99 27.52 8.14
C LEU A 211 -19.81 28.65 9.18
N PRO A 212 -18.68 28.67 9.92
CA PRO A 212 -18.35 29.81 10.75
C PRO A 212 -18.13 31.06 9.88
N VAL A 213 -18.16 32.24 10.50
CA VAL A 213 -17.69 33.44 9.81
C VAL A 213 -16.16 33.33 9.72
N GLU A 214 -15.64 33.15 8.52
CA GLU A 214 -14.20 32.95 8.32
C GLU A 214 -13.40 34.21 8.71
N ASN A 215 -12.27 34.01 9.38
CA ASN A 215 -11.38 35.10 9.78
C ASN A 215 -10.78 35.77 8.53
N ALA A 216 -11.04 37.07 8.38
CA ALA A 216 -10.42 37.88 7.35
C ALA A 216 -8.95 38.21 7.71
N ILE A 217 -8.06 38.13 6.72
CA ILE A 217 -6.66 38.57 6.87
C ILE A 217 -6.60 40.07 6.54
N GLU A 218 -6.71 40.90 7.57
CA GLU A 218 -6.79 42.36 7.44
C GLU A 218 -5.64 42.98 6.63
N SER A 219 -4.44 42.39 6.71
CA SER A 219 -3.25 42.85 5.97
C SER A 219 -3.38 42.70 4.45
N ARG A 220 -4.31 41.87 3.97
CA ARG A 220 -4.56 41.57 2.55
C ARG A 220 -5.89 42.15 2.04
N LEU A 221 -6.72 42.73 2.91
CA LEU A 221 -7.98 43.35 2.51
C LEU A 221 -7.74 44.60 1.67
N SER A 222 -8.62 44.85 0.69
CA SER A 222 -8.65 46.14 0.00
C SER A 222 -8.99 47.27 0.98
N PRO A 223 -8.56 48.53 0.74
CA PRO A 223 -8.79 49.63 1.67
C PRO A 223 -10.26 49.81 2.06
N GLU A 224 -11.17 49.57 1.11
CA GLU A 224 -12.60 49.67 1.37
C GLU A 224 -13.09 48.55 2.29
N ARG A 225 -12.67 47.31 2.06
CA ARG A 225 -13.02 46.16 2.91
C ARG A 225 -12.43 46.33 4.31
N ALA A 226 -11.18 46.75 4.40
CA ALA A 226 -10.51 47.03 5.68
C ALA A 226 -11.20 48.12 6.50
N ALA A 227 -11.99 49.01 5.87
CA ALA A 227 -12.75 50.04 6.58
C ALA A 227 -14.04 49.52 7.24
N THR A 228 -14.47 48.29 6.95
CA THR A 228 -15.78 47.76 7.36
C THR A 228 -15.74 46.33 7.90
N VAL A 229 -14.74 45.54 7.51
CA VAL A 229 -14.56 44.14 7.93
C VAL A 229 -13.42 44.08 8.93
N HIS A 230 -13.76 44.02 10.22
CA HIS A 230 -12.80 43.95 11.31
C HIS A 230 -12.80 42.57 11.97
N HIS A 231 -11.63 42.14 12.42
CA HIS A 231 -11.44 40.86 13.12
C HIS A 231 -12.32 40.76 14.38
N ASP A 232 -12.42 41.84 15.17
CA ASP A 232 -13.22 41.86 16.40
C ASP A 232 -14.72 41.62 16.13
N ASP A 233 -15.24 42.12 15.00
CA ASP A 233 -16.63 41.91 14.60
C ASP A 233 -16.88 40.46 14.16
N ILE A 234 -15.94 39.87 13.41
CA ILE A 234 -15.98 38.45 13.02
C ILE A 234 -15.92 37.56 14.26
N GLN A 235 -15.03 37.87 15.20
CA GLN A 235 -14.93 37.14 16.47
C GLN A 235 -16.25 37.22 17.25
N LYS A 236 -16.84 38.41 17.36
CA LYS A 236 -18.14 38.60 18.02
C LYS A 236 -19.24 37.77 17.36
N MET A 237 -19.28 37.70 16.02
CA MET A 237 -20.24 36.85 15.30
C MET A 237 -20.03 35.36 15.61
N ASN A 238 -18.79 34.89 15.59
CA ASN A 238 -18.48 33.50 15.95
C ASN A 238 -18.78 33.17 17.43
N GLU A 239 -18.58 34.12 18.35
CA GLU A 239 -18.94 33.98 19.77
C GLU A 239 -20.46 33.85 19.97
N LEU A 240 -21.25 34.62 19.22
CA LEU A 240 -22.72 34.51 19.19
C LEU A 240 -23.15 33.13 18.67
N LEU A 241 -22.52 32.64 17.60
CA LEU A 241 -22.77 31.30 17.05
C LEU A 241 -22.48 30.21 18.09
N ASP A 242 -21.36 30.33 18.81
CA ASP A 242 -21.01 29.39 19.87
C ASP A 242 -21.96 29.45 21.07
N ALA A 243 -22.49 30.62 21.41
CA ALA A 243 -23.54 30.75 22.43
C ALA A 243 -24.80 29.98 22.02
N LYS A 244 -25.27 30.16 20.78
CA LYS A 244 -26.45 29.42 20.26
C LYS A 244 -26.23 27.92 20.26
N LEU A 245 -25.03 27.44 19.93
CA LEU A 245 -24.70 26.01 19.95
C LEU A 245 -24.67 25.43 21.37
N ARG A 246 -24.19 26.20 22.36
CA ARG A 246 -24.25 25.81 23.78
C ARG A 246 -25.70 25.75 24.28
N ASP A 247 -26.53 26.71 23.91
CA ASP A 247 -27.94 26.76 24.29
C ASP A 247 -28.73 25.59 23.66
N ALA A 248 -28.45 25.29 22.38
CA ALA A 248 -29.02 24.15 21.69
C ALA A 248 -28.63 22.81 22.34
N ALA A 249 -27.38 22.67 22.80
CA ALA A 249 -26.86 21.44 23.40
C ALA A 249 -27.35 21.19 24.84
N THR A 250 -27.77 22.23 25.56
CA THR A 250 -28.21 22.14 26.97
C THR A 250 -29.73 22.01 27.12
N SER A 251 -30.49 22.25 26.04
CA SER A 251 -31.95 22.17 26.03
C SER A 251 -32.44 20.70 26.11
N PRO A 252 -33.33 20.33 27.05
CA PRO A 252 -33.82 18.95 27.21
C PRO A 252 -34.49 18.42 25.92
N GLY A 253 -34.02 17.28 25.41
CA GLY A 253 -34.54 16.68 24.16
C GLY A 253 -33.94 17.27 22.87
N SER A 254 -32.99 18.20 22.97
CA SER A 254 -32.23 18.76 21.87
C SER A 254 -30.81 18.20 21.87
N GLY A 255 -30.41 17.53 20.78
CA GLY A 255 -28.98 17.32 20.47
C GLY A 255 -28.31 18.66 20.12
N THR A 256 -27.30 18.69 19.26
CA THR A 256 -26.68 19.94 18.74
C THR A 256 -27.63 20.79 17.87
N GLY A 257 -28.95 20.70 18.06
CA GLY A 257 -29.95 21.33 17.22
C GLY A 257 -29.92 20.85 15.77
N GLY A 258 -29.35 19.67 15.50
CA GLY A 258 -29.22 19.12 14.14
C GLY A 258 -28.26 19.89 13.22
N VAL A 259 -27.46 20.83 13.74
CA VAL A 259 -26.53 21.67 12.97
C VAL A 259 -25.09 21.39 13.38
N ALA A 260 -24.22 21.19 12.39
CA ALA A 260 -22.78 21.12 12.56
C ALA A 260 -22.13 22.47 12.17
N VAL A 261 -21.16 22.92 12.98
CA VAL A 261 -20.37 24.13 12.68
C VAL A 261 -18.90 23.77 12.71
N PRO A 262 -18.19 23.79 11.55
CA PRO A 262 -16.79 23.44 11.47
C PRO A 262 -15.90 24.64 11.82
N ARG A 263 -15.78 24.98 13.12
CA ARG A 263 -14.85 26.03 13.59
C ARG A 263 -13.40 25.75 13.23
N SER A 264 -13.06 24.49 12.95
CA SER A 264 -11.77 24.09 12.41
C SER A 264 -11.42 24.82 11.11
N PHE A 265 -12.38 25.38 10.37
CA PHE A 265 -12.08 26.22 9.20
C PHE A 265 -11.22 27.44 9.57
N ASN A 266 -11.52 28.11 10.67
CA ASN A 266 -10.72 29.24 11.16
C ASN A 266 -9.33 28.81 11.65
N ARG A 267 -9.16 27.54 12.05
CA ARG A 267 -7.86 26.96 12.40
C ARG A 267 -7.05 26.56 11.18
N VAL A 268 -7.73 26.05 10.15
CA VAL A 268 -7.14 25.66 8.87
C VAL A 268 -6.47 26.87 8.21
N ILE A 269 -7.09 28.07 8.29
CA ILE A 269 -6.60 29.31 7.67
C ILE A 269 -5.71 30.16 8.59
N GLU A 270 -5.54 29.77 9.86
CA GLU A 270 -4.81 30.55 10.87
C GLU A 270 -3.35 30.77 10.45
N GLY A 271 -2.94 32.03 10.28
CA GLY A 271 -1.56 32.41 9.92
C GLY A 271 -1.18 32.15 8.45
N LEU A 272 -2.15 31.95 7.56
CA LEU A 272 -1.92 31.65 6.14
C LEU A 272 -2.03 32.89 5.23
N ASP A 273 -1.38 33.99 5.61
CA ASP A 273 -1.37 35.27 4.87
C ASP A 273 -0.89 35.16 3.42
N ASP A 274 -0.10 34.13 3.10
CA ASP A 274 0.45 33.89 1.75
C ASP A 274 -0.44 32.98 0.88
N GLU A 275 -1.45 32.33 1.46
CA GLU A 275 -2.41 31.47 0.75
C GLU A 275 -3.66 32.24 0.28
N THR A 276 -3.72 33.56 0.55
CA THR A 276 -4.81 34.45 0.13
C THR A 276 -4.27 35.75 -0.47
N VAL A 277 -5.06 36.32 -1.39
CA VAL A 277 -4.70 37.54 -2.13
C VAL A 277 -5.53 38.71 -1.65
N ASP A 278 -6.82 38.49 -1.38
CA ASP A 278 -7.78 39.52 -0.97
C ASP A 278 -8.18 39.43 0.50
N GLY A 279 -7.53 38.54 1.26
CA GLY A 279 -7.75 38.34 2.69
C GLY A 279 -9.03 37.58 3.04
N LEU A 280 -9.80 37.10 2.06
CA LEU A 280 -11.07 36.39 2.26
C LEU A 280 -11.11 35.04 1.56
N HIS A 281 -10.45 34.90 0.40
CA HIS A 281 -10.49 33.69 -0.40
C HIS A 281 -9.11 33.03 -0.43
N PHE A 282 -9.06 31.76 -0.05
CA PHE A 282 -7.82 31.00 0.11
C PHE A 282 -7.52 30.13 -1.12
N SER A 283 -6.33 29.53 -1.17
CA SER A 283 -5.96 28.67 -2.29
C SER A 283 -6.83 27.42 -2.43
N ASP A 284 -6.77 26.78 -3.61
CA ASP A 284 -7.47 25.51 -3.89
C ASP A 284 -7.04 24.40 -2.91
N THR A 285 -5.79 24.42 -2.44
CA THR A 285 -5.25 23.47 -1.46
C THR A 285 -6.01 23.56 -0.13
N ILE A 286 -6.22 24.79 0.36
CA ILE A 286 -6.94 25.05 1.61
C ILE A 286 -8.43 24.72 1.47
N SER A 287 -9.04 25.19 0.39
CA SER A 287 -10.46 24.94 0.08
C SER A 287 -10.76 23.44 -0.05
N LYS A 288 -9.81 22.66 -0.57
CA LYS A 288 -9.90 21.20 -0.65
C LYS A 288 -9.93 20.55 0.73
N VAL A 289 -9.14 21.03 1.68
CA VAL A 289 -9.16 20.54 3.07
C VAL A 289 -10.50 20.87 3.74
N GLN A 290 -11.00 22.10 3.56
CA GLN A 290 -12.32 22.50 4.05
C GLN A 290 -13.43 21.59 3.51
N ALA A 291 -13.46 21.33 2.19
CA ALA A 291 -14.39 20.39 1.59
C ALA A 291 -14.22 18.94 2.12
N SER A 292 -12.97 18.52 2.34
CA SER A 292 -12.67 17.21 2.93
C SER A 292 -13.22 17.07 4.35
N ILE A 293 -13.17 18.11 5.18
CA ILE A 293 -13.77 18.13 6.52
C ILE A 293 -15.29 17.91 6.41
N LEU A 294 -15.98 18.58 5.48
CA LEU A 294 -17.42 18.41 5.27
C LEU A 294 -17.77 16.98 4.85
N LEU A 295 -16.99 16.41 3.92
CA LEU A 295 -17.19 15.03 3.48
C LEU A 295 -16.88 14.03 4.58
N ASN A 296 -15.85 14.26 5.40
CA ASN A 296 -15.53 13.38 6.53
C ASN A 296 -16.64 13.38 7.60
N LEU A 297 -17.26 14.53 7.84
CA LEU A 297 -18.42 14.63 8.73
C LEU A 297 -19.58 13.77 8.21
N ARG A 298 -19.93 13.89 6.93
CA ARG A 298 -21.11 13.25 6.35
C ARG A 298 -20.90 11.78 5.96
N CYS A 299 -19.78 11.48 5.31
CA CYS A 299 -19.61 10.25 4.54
C CYS A 299 -18.87 9.15 5.29
N ASN A 300 -18.13 9.45 6.36
CA ASN A 300 -17.32 8.43 7.04
C ASN A 300 -18.20 7.31 7.61
N ASP A 301 -19.30 7.65 8.29
CA ASP A 301 -20.22 6.65 8.84
C ASP A 301 -21.21 6.09 7.82
N ALA A 302 -21.48 6.83 6.73
CA ALA A 302 -22.43 6.44 5.70
C ALA A 302 -21.87 5.39 4.72
N LEU A 303 -20.55 5.38 4.50
CA LEU A 303 -19.91 4.41 3.63
C LEU A 303 -19.84 3.00 4.27
N PRO A 304 -19.76 1.93 3.46
CA PRO A 304 -19.69 0.57 3.98
C PRO A 304 -18.54 0.37 4.99
N LYS A 305 -18.89 -0.16 6.15
CA LYS A 305 -17.96 -0.44 7.26
C LYS A 305 -17.21 -1.75 7.04
N LYS A 306 -16.44 -1.82 5.96
CA LYS A 306 -15.60 -2.97 5.58
C LYS A 306 -14.16 -2.53 5.37
N PHE A 307 -13.24 -3.49 5.47
CA PHE A 307 -11.82 -3.27 5.18
C PHE A 307 -11.62 -2.59 3.81
N PRO A 308 -10.76 -1.56 3.69
CA PRO A 308 -9.97 -0.95 4.77
C PRO A 308 -10.75 0.07 5.64
N PHE A 309 -10.47 0.07 6.95
CA PHE A 309 -10.96 0.99 7.99
C PHE A 309 -10.04 2.22 8.12
N ASP A 310 -9.87 2.93 7.01
CA ASP A 310 -9.09 4.16 6.91
C ASP A 310 -9.82 5.43 7.38
N LYS A 311 -11.12 5.32 7.65
CA LYS A 311 -11.99 6.40 8.13
C LYS A 311 -12.13 6.30 9.65
N THR A 312 -11.75 7.35 10.37
CA THR A 312 -11.78 7.30 11.85
C THR A 312 -12.38 8.55 12.49
N CYS A 313 -12.39 9.71 11.81
CA CYS A 313 -13.19 10.86 12.25
C CYS A 313 -14.66 10.61 11.95
N CYS A 314 -15.58 11.00 12.84
CA CYS A 314 -17.02 10.77 12.66
C CYS A 314 -17.38 9.35 12.22
N PHE A 315 -16.74 8.36 12.86
CA PHE A 315 -16.87 6.97 12.47
C PHE A 315 -17.26 6.10 13.67
N GLN A 316 -18.30 5.30 13.49
CA GLN A 316 -18.67 4.25 14.42
C GLN A 316 -18.21 2.89 13.89
N TYR A 317 -17.23 2.29 14.57
CA TYR A 317 -16.80 0.93 14.29
C TYR A 317 -17.96 -0.08 14.38
N PRO A 318 -18.00 -1.08 13.48
CA PRO A 318 -19.02 -2.13 13.54
C PRO A 318 -18.86 -2.97 14.80
N THR A 319 -19.98 -3.45 15.35
CA THR A 319 -19.94 -4.40 16.47
C THR A 319 -19.37 -5.74 16.01
N PRO A 320 -18.57 -6.43 16.83
CA PRO A 320 -18.01 -7.73 16.46
C PRO A 320 -19.12 -8.72 16.07
N ASN A 321 -18.93 -9.43 14.97
CA ASN A 321 -19.83 -10.52 14.61
C ASN A 321 -19.71 -11.67 15.64
N TRP A 322 -20.64 -12.62 15.62
CA TRP A 322 -20.69 -13.70 16.62
C TRP A 322 -19.43 -14.59 16.58
N VAL A 323 -18.77 -14.75 15.42
CA VAL A 323 -17.50 -15.51 15.30
C VAL A 323 -16.36 -14.76 15.96
N GLN A 324 -16.22 -13.45 15.67
CA GLN A 324 -15.26 -12.58 16.33
C GLN A 324 -15.48 -12.56 17.85
N ALA A 325 -16.74 -12.41 18.30
CA ALA A 325 -17.08 -12.39 19.71
C ALA A 325 -16.74 -13.72 20.40
N LEU A 326 -17.07 -14.86 19.79
CA LEU A 326 -16.71 -16.19 20.29
C LEU A 326 -15.19 -16.37 20.33
N LEU A 327 -14.49 -15.99 19.27
CA LEU A 327 -13.03 -16.14 19.17
C LEU A 327 -12.33 -15.27 20.21
N LEU A 328 -12.73 -14.00 20.37
CA LEU A 328 -12.25 -13.11 21.42
C LEU A 328 -12.50 -13.70 22.81
N LEU A 329 -13.70 -14.20 23.08
CA LEU A 329 -14.03 -14.84 24.35
C LEU A 329 -13.12 -16.04 24.64
N VAL A 330 -12.93 -16.93 23.66
CA VAL A 330 -12.07 -18.11 23.80
C VAL A 330 -10.61 -17.70 24.04
N LEU A 331 -10.09 -16.76 23.25
CA LEU A 331 -8.71 -16.29 23.36
C LEU A 331 -8.43 -15.64 24.72
N VAL A 332 -9.36 -14.82 25.23
CA VAL A 332 -9.21 -14.12 26.52
C VAL A 332 -9.44 -15.06 27.71
N ALA A 333 -10.40 -15.99 27.63
CA ALA A 333 -10.80 -16.78 28.78
C ALA A 333 -10.03 -18.10 28.94
N TYR A 334 -9.68 -18.79 27.85
CA TYR A 334 -9.20 -20.17 27.90
C TYR A 334 -7.89 -20.33 28.69
N GLY A 335 -6.88 -19.53 28.39
CA GLY A 335 -5.59 -19.57 29.10
C GLY A 335 -5.71 -19.25 30.60
N PRO A 336 -6.29 -18.09 30.97
CA PRO A 336 -6.50 -17.71 32.36
C PRO A 336 -7.37 -18.68 33.16
N ALA A 337 -8.45 -19.21 32.57
CA ALA A 337 -9.29 -20.19 33.22
C ALA A 337 -8.49 -21.46 33.58
N GLY A 338 -7.66 -21.95 32.66
CA GLY A 338 -6.76 -23.06 32.94
C GLY A 338 -5.81 -22.76 34.10
N LEU A 339 -5.17 -21.59 34.10
CA LEU A 339 -4.25 -21.18 35.17
C LEU A 339 -4.97 -21.08 36.54
N TYR A 340 -6.21 -20.61 36.55
CA TYR A 340 -7.04 -20.54 37.74
C TYR A 340 -7.40 -21.93 38.29
N PHE A 341 -7.79 -22.86 37.43
CA PHE A 341 -8.11 -24.22 37.87
C PHE A 341 -6.88 -25.00 38.34
N TYR A 342 -5.70 -24.74 37.75
CA TYR A 342 -4.42 -25.30 38.24
C TYR A 342 -3.93 -24.69 39.55
N SER A 343 -4.36 -23.47 39.92
CA SER A 343 -3.99 -22.86 41.22
C SER A 343 -4.88 -23.33 42.38
N ARG A 344 -6.03 -23.94 42.09
CA ARG A 344 -6.96 -24.52 43.06
C ARG A 344 -6.57 -25.97 43.38
N SER A 345 -6.50 -26.32 44.66
CA SER A 345 -6.24 -27.69 45.13
C SER A 345 -7.41 -28.67 44.92
N ASP A 346 -8.65 -28.15 44.90
CA ASP A 346 -9.87 -28.96 44.99
C ASP A 346 -10.57 -29.15 43.63
N THR A 347 -9.85 -28.92 42.53
CA THR A 347 -10.41 -29.01 41.18
C THR A 347 -10.63 -30.48 40.79
N ALA A 348 -11.82 -30.80 40.33
CA ALA A 348 -12.15 -32.15 39.88
C ALA A 348 -11.24 -32.60 38.71
N PRO A 349 -10.75 -33.86 38.68
CA PRO A 349 -9.88 -34.37 37.63
C PRO A 349 -10.40 -34.19 36.20
N ILE A 350 -11.73 -34.18 36.03
CA ILE A 350 -12.39 -33.99 34.74
C ILE A 350 -12.13 -32.60 34.14
N VAL A 351 -11.91 -31.57 34.97
CA VAL A 351 -11.66 -30.19 34.51
C VAL A 351 -10.27 -30.08 33.90
N TYR A 352 -9.26 -30.74 34.48
CA TYR A 352 -7.90 -30.77 33.95
C TYR A 352 -7.80 -31.44 32.57
N ARG A 353 -8.79 -32.25 32.18
CA ARG A 353 -8.86 -32.86 30.85
C ARG A 353 -9.12 -31.84 29.72
N PHE A 354 -9.69 -30.68 30.04
CA PHE A 354 -9.98 -29.63 29.06
C PHE A 354 -8.81 -28.66 28.85
N PHE A 355 -7.77 -28.72 29.68
CA PHE A 355 -6.64 -27.81 29.62
C PHE A 355 -5.33 -28.56 29.37
N PRO A 356 -4.40 -28.01 28.56
CA PRO A 356 -3.06 -28.57 28.44
C PRO A 356 -2.25 -28.36 29.72
N ASP A 357 -1.08 -29.02 29.83
CA ASP A 357 -0.15 -28.83 30.94
C ASP A 357 0.08 -27.36 31.27
N GLN A 358 0.26 -27.06 32.57
CA GLN A 358 0.46 -25.69 33.08
C GLN A 358 1.53 -24.88 32.31
N LYS A 359 2.59 -25.54 31.82
CA LYS A 359 3.66 -24.92 31.03
C LYS A 359 3.18 -24.27 29.71
N TYR A 360 2.04 -24.73 29.16
CA TYR A 360 1.48 -24.25 27.90
C TYR A 360 0.41 -23.18 28.07
N LEU A 361 -0.22 -23.09 29.25
CA LEU A 361 -1.30 -22.16 29.52
C LEU A 361 -0.87 -20.68 29.52
N LEU A 362 0.36 -20.40 29.96
CA LEU A 362 0.92 -19.04 29.90
C LEU A 362 1.08 -18.54 28.45
N PRO A 363 1.69 -19.31 27.52
CA PRO A 363 1.67 -18.99 26.09
C PRO A 363 0.28 -18.75 25.49
N PHE A 364 -0.72 -19.55 25.84
CA PHE A 364 -2.11 -19.32 25.40
C PHE A 364 -2.66 -17.99 25.91
N THR A 365 -2.42 -17.68 27.19
CA THR A 365 -2.84 -16.42 27.81
C THR A 365 -2.18 -15.21 27.15
N ILE A 366 -0.87 -15.28 26.93
CA ILE A 366 -0.11 -14.23 26.25
C ILE A 366 -0.64 -14.03 24.83
N PHE A 367 -0.78 -15.11 24.06
CA PHE A 367 -1.28 -15.04 22.69
C PHE A 367 -2.70 -14.45 22.63
N GLY A 368 -3.59 -14.88 23.52
CA GLY A 368 -4.97 -14.39 23.59
C GLY A 368 -5.10 -12.93 23.98
N PHE A 369 -4.38 -12.48 25.02
CA PHE A 369 -4.37 -11.07 25.41
C PHE A 369 -3.68 -10.18 24.38
N SER A 370 -2.56 -10.63 23.78
CA SER A 370 -1.90 -9.87 22.73
C SER A 370 -2.81 -9.70 21.51
N THR A 371 -3.41 -10.77 20.98
CA THR A 371 -4.33 -10.68 19.82
C THR A 371 -5.57 -9.85 20.11
N THR A 372 -6.10 -9.91 21.35
CA THR A 372 -7.21 -9.04 21.79
C THR A 372 -6.78 -7.58 21.86
N LEU A 373 -5.57 -7.30 22.36
CA LEU A 373 -5.02 -5.95 22.37
C LEU A 373 -4.92 -5.39 20.95
N LEU A 374 -4.48 -6.19 19.97
CA LEU A 374 -4.45 -5.79 18.56
C LEU A 374 -5.86 -5.44 18.05
N PHE A 375 -6.84 -6.29 18.33
CA PHE A 375 -8.23 -6.03 17.94
C PHE A 375 -8.75 -4.72 18.55
N VAL A 376 -8.56 -4.53 19.86
CA VAL A 376 -9.03 -3.32 20.56
C VAL A 376 -8.30 -2.07 20.06
N ALA A 377 -7.00 -2.16 19.79
CA ALA A 377 -6.22 -1.02 19.32
C ALA A 377 -6.67 -0.51 17.95
N ASP A 378 -6.92 -1.41 17.01
CA ASP A 378 -7.19 -1.04 15.62
C ASP A 378 -8.69 -0.98 15.28
N ARG A 379 -9.52 -1.90 15.81
CA ARG A 379 -10.96 -2.03 15.50
C ARG A 379 -11.89 -1.32 16.48
N THR A 380 -11.36 -0.44 17.34
CA THR A 380 -12.16 0.40 18.24
C THR A 380 -11.60 1.82 18.36
N ASN A 381 -12.39 2.73 18.93
CA ASN A 381 -11.98 4.11 19.26
C ASN A 381 -11.20 4.21 20.59
N LEU A 382 -10.83 3.09 21.23
CA LEU A 382 -10.10 3.15 22.52
C LEU A 382 -8.77 3.88 22.38
N PHE A 383 -8.03 3.59 21.30
CA PHE A 383 -6.80 4.28 20.95
C PHE A 383 -7.03 5.24 19.79
N LEU A 384 -6.49 6.45 19.95
CA LEU A 384 -6.52 7.53 18.97
C LEU A 384 -5.68 7.18 17.74
N LYS A 385 -6.00 7.79 16.60
CA LYS A 385 -5.34 7.52 15.32
C LYS A 385 -5.00 8.83 14.61
N GLU A 386 -3.78 8.94 14.10
CA GLU A 386 -3.32 10.10 13.31
C GLU A 386 -2.78 9.66 11.95
N ASN A 387 -2.88 10.54 10.94
CA ASN A 387 -2.28 10.34 9.63
C ASN A 387 -0.75 10.29 9.72
N LYS A 388 -0.17 9.44 8.88
CA LYS A 388 1.29 9.37 8.71
C LYS A 388 1.80 10.67 8.08
N GLN A 389 2.98 11.11 8.55
CA GLN A 389 3.67 12.26 7.99
C GLN A 389 5.14 11.92 7.78
N TYR A 390 5.62 12.17 6.56
CA TYR A 390 7.02 11.97 6.22
C TYR A 390 7.82 13.22 6.56
N ASP A 391 8.89 13.02 7.31
CA ASP A 391 9.92 14.01 7.57
C ASP A 391 11.30 13.39 7.33
N ALA A 392 12.10 14.02 6.47
CA ALA A 392 13.40 13.51 6.06
C ALA A 392 14.42 13.52 7.21
N LEU A 393 14.37 14.53 8.09
CA LEU A 393 15.27 14.63 9.22
C LEU A 393 15.00 13.52 10.24
N THR A 394 13.72 13.34 10.61
CA THR A 394 13.29 12.27 11.51
C THR A 394 13.65 10.90 10.94
N PHE A 395 13.41 10.66 9.64
CA PHE A 395 13.82 9.42 8.98
C PHE A 395 15.33 9.17 9.12
N ALA A 396 16.16 10.17 8.82
CA ALA A 396 17.61 10.08 8.92
C ALA A 396 18.10 9.82 10.36
N VAL A 397 17.51 10.51 11.34
CA VAL A 397 17.84 10.33 12.76
C VAL A 397 17.49 8.93 13.24
N LEU A 398 16.29 8.42 12.91
CA LEU A 398 15.89 7.06 13.30
C LEU A 398 16.78 5.99 12.65
N CYS A 399 17.18 6.17 11.40
CA CYS A 399 18.14 5.30 10.73
C CYS A 399 19.52 5.34 11.43
N LEU A 400 20.02 6.54 11.76
CA LEU A 400 21.28 6.70 12.46
C LEU A 400 21.25 6.06 13.86
N LEU A 401 20.20 6.28 14.64
CA LEU A 401 20.02 5.67 15.96
C LEU A 401 20.02 4.14 15.87
N THR A 402 19.39 3.59 14.84
CA THR A 402 19.39 2.14 14.57
C THR A 402 20.79 1.61 14.28
N VAL A 403 21.57 2.32 13.46
CA VAL A 403 22.98 1.97 13.19
C VAL A 403 23.82 2.04 14.46
N VAL A 404 23.68 3.11 15.26
CA VAL A 404 24.40 3.27 16.54
C VAL A 404 24.05 2.14 17.50
N ALA A 405 22.76 1.81 17.67
CA ALA A 405 22.33 0.69 18.50
C ALA A 405 22.91 -0.65 18.01
N GLY A 406 22.95 -0.85 16.69
CA GLY A 406 23.60 -1.98 16.06
C GLY A 406 25.07 -2.10 16.44
N VAL A 407 25.84 -1.03 16.22
CA VAL A 407 27.30 -0.94 16.47
C VAL A 407 27.65 -1.08 17.95
N VAL A 408 26.90 -0.43 18.85
CA VAL A 408 27.15 -0.49 20.31
C VAL A 408 26.91 -1.89 20.87
N THR A 409 26.03 -2.67 20.25
CA THR A 409 25.66 -4.02 20.72
C THR A 409 26.36 -5.15 19.96
N MET A 410 27.46 -4.84 19.28
CA MET A 410 28.22 -5.81 18.49
C MET A 410 28.85 -6.89 19.38
N LYS A 411 28.69 -8.16 19.00
CA LYS A 411 29.35 -9.28 19.68
C LYS A 411 30.86 -9.23 19.44
N PRO A 412 31.69 -9.65 20.41
CA PRO A 412 33.10 -9.90 20.14
C PRO A 412 33.25 -10.99 19.04
N PRO A 413 34.32 -10.96 18.22
CA PRO A 413 34.50 -11.91 17.15
C PRO A 413 34.56 -13.35 17.68
N GLU A 414 33.64 -14.20 17.24
CA GLU A 414 33.61 -15.63 17.59
C GLU A 414 34.37 -16.49 16.55
N LYS A 415 34.24 -17.81 16.64
CA LYS A 415 34.77 -18.74 15.62
C LYS A 415 34.04 -18.51 14.29
N ASP A 416 34.78 -18.46 13.18
CA ASP A 416 34.19 -18.33 11.84
C ASP A 416 33.29 -19.55 11.52
N LEU A 417 31.98 -19.33 11.51
CA LEU A 417 30.95 -20.33 11.21
C LEU A 417 30.71 -20.51 9.70
N GLY A 418 31.42 -19.77 8.85
CA GLY A 418 31.32 -19.83 7.39
C GLY A 418 30.31 -18.85 6.79
N PHE A 419 30.02 -19.03 5.51
CA PHE A 419 29.16 -18.16 4.70
C PHE A 419 27.68 -18.20 5.14
N LEU A 420 27.08 -17.02 5.33
CA LEU A 420 25.68 -16.85 5.74
C LEU A 420 25.31 -17.76 6.92
N ASN A 421 26.04 -17.60 8.02
CA ASN A 421 25.73 -18.31 9.25
C ASN A 421 24.42 -17.81 9.88
N ARG A 422 23.90 -18.54 10.87
CA ARG A 422 22.60 -18.25 11.49
C ARG A 422 22.54 -16.83 12.07
N ASP A 423 23.57 -16.44 12.83
CA ASP A 423 23.65 -15.12 13.47
C ASP A 423 23.67 -14.00 12.44
N GLN A 424 24.40 -14.18 11.32
CA GLN A 424 24.38 -13.22 10.22
C GLN A 424 23.03 -13.12 9.55
N THR A 425 22.32 -14.24 9.34
CA THR A 425 20.98 -14.20 8.73
C THR A 425 19.95 -13.57 9.66
N ASP A 426 20.02 -13.83 10.97
CA ASP A 426 19.13 -13.21 11.95
C ASP A 426 19.45 -11.72 12.09
N GLU A 427 20.73 -11.32 12.13
CA GLU A 427 21.14 -9.92 12.05
C GLU A 427 20.61 -9.24 10.79
N TRP A 428 20.74 -9.90 9.62
CA TRP A 428 20.26 -9.36 8.35
C TRP A 428 18.76 -9.09 8.38
N LYS A 429 17.96 -10.07 8.82
CA LYS A 429 16.52 -9.90 9.01
C LYS A 429 16.22 -8.75 9.97
N GLY A 430 16.96 -8.65 11.08
CA GLY A 430 16.73 -7.63 12.10
C GLY A 430 16.86 -6.21 11.60
N TRP A 431 17.99 -5.87 10.95
CA TRP A 431 18.16 -4.49 10.45
C TRP A 431 17.20 -4.18 9.31
N MET A 432 16.89 -5.17 8.45
CA MET A 432 15.88 -5.00 7.40
C MET A 432 14.51 -4.74 7.99
N GLN A 433 14.13 -5.47 9.04
CA GLN A 433 12.85 -5.30 9.71
C GLN A 433 12.72 -3.91 10.32
N ILE A 434 13.76 -3.39 10.98
CA ILE A 434 13.73 -2.04 11.55
C ILE A 434 13.62 -0.99 10.44
N ALA A 435 14.33 -1.15 9.33
CA ALA A 435 14.22 -0.24 8.18
C ALA A 435 12.78 -0.22 7.62
N ILE A 436 12.13 -1.38 7.49
CA ILE A 436 10.72 -1.50 7.07
C ILE A 436 9.78 -0.83 8.08
N LEU A 437 10.02 -0.98 9.39
CA LEU A 437 9.20 -0.36 10.43
C LEU A 437 9.28 1.17 10.39
N ILE A 438 10.49 1.75 10.25
CA ILE A 438 10.68 3.20 10.12
C ILE A 438 9.99 3.71 8.85
N TYR A 439 10.17 2.99 7.74
CA TYR A 439 9.56 3.28 6.45
C TYR A 439 8.02 3.36 6.54
N HIS A 440 7.37 2.35 7.13
CA HIS A 440 5.92 2.33 7.27
C HIS A 440 5.39 3.37 8.26
N TYR A 441 6.07 3.59 9.38
CA TYR A 441 5.62 4.55 10.40
C TYR A 441 5.60 5.99 9.89
N LEU A 442 6.63 6.38 9.11
CA LEU A 442 6.74 7.72 8.54
C LEU A 442 6.00 7.89 7.21
N GLY A 443 5.42 6.82 6.64
CA GLY A 443 4.78 6.89 5.32
C GLY A 443 5.77 7.25 4.20
N ALA A 444 7.00 6.71 4.27
CA ALA A 444 8.07 7.00 3.32
C ALA A 444 7.88 6.35 1.94
N SER A 445 6.78 5.60 1.73
CA SER A 445 6.37 4.99 0.45
C SER A 445 6.14 6.00 -0.69
N LYS A 446 5.95 7.27 -0.33
CA LYS A 446 5.81 8.42 -1.25
C LYS A 446 7.15 8.81 -1.91
N ILE A 447 8.28 8.44 -1.31
CA ILE A 447 9.63 8.81 -1.77
C ILE A 447 10.26 7.64 -2.51
N SER A 448 10.38 7.75 -3.84
CA SER A 448 10.87 6.63 -4.67
C SER A 448 12.26 6.13 -4.26
N GLY A 449 13.19 7.03 -3.91
CA GLY A 449 14.54 6.66 -3.48
C GLY A 449 14.62 5.91 -2.14
N ILE A 450 13.53 5.87 -1.36
CA ILE A 450 13.43 5.05 -0.15
C ILE A 450 12.65 3.77 -0.44
N TYR A 451 11.56 3.86 -1.20
CA TYR A 451 10.76 2.71 -1.63
C TYR A 451 11.61 1.66 -2.36
N ASN A 452 12.45 2.06 -3.33
CA ASN A 452 13.20 1.12 -4.16
C ASN A 452 14.18 0.25 -3.33
N PRO A 453 15.03 0.81 -2.43
CA PRO A 453 15.84 -0.01 -1.53
C PRO A 453 15.02 -0.89 -0.58
N ILE A 454 13.91 -0.40 -0.02
CA ILE A 454 13.04 -1.19 0.87
C ILE A 454 12.47 -2.41 0.13
N ARG A 455 12.08 -2.24 -1.14
CA ARG A 455 11.64 -3.36 -1.99
C ARG A 455 12.71 -4.43 -2.17
N VAL A 456 13.98 -4.02 -2.32
CA VAL A 456 15.11 -4.98 -2.36
C VAL A 456 15.27 -5.73 -1.04
N LEU A 457 14.90 -5.15 0.11
CA LEU A 457 14.92 -5.86 1.39
C LEU A 457 13.86 -6.98 1.43
N VAL A 458 12.68 -6.74 0.85
CA VAL A 458 11.67 -7.80 0.69
C VAL A 458 12.19 -8.91 -0.22
N ALA A 459 12.84 -8.56 -1.34
CA ALA A 459 13.51 -9.53 -2.21
C ALA A 459 14.59 -10.34 -1.47
N ALA A 460 15.35 -9.71 -0.57
CA ALA A 460 16.34 -10.37 0.27
C ALA A 460 15.72 -11.39 1.25
N TYR A 461 14.54 -11.14 1.81
CA TYR A 461 13.79 -12.14 2.60
C TYR A 461 13.44 -13.38 1.77
N LEU A 462 12.99 -13.18 0.54
CA LEU A 462 12.65 -14.26 -0.38
C LEU A 462 13.89 -14.99 -0.90
N PHE A 463 15.01 -14.29 -1.11
CA PHE A 463 16.31 -14.89 -1.37
C PHE A 463 16.70 -15.87 -0.26
N MET A 464 16.58 -15.46 1.01
CA MET A 464 16.88 -16.32 2.16
C MET A 464 15.96 -17.54 2.21
N THR A 465 14.70 -17.39 1.85
CA THR A 465 13.72 -18.49 1.74
C THR A 465 14.19 -19.53 0.71
N GLY A 466 14.61 -19.09 -0.48
CA GLY A 466 15.18 -19.97 -1.51
C GLY A 466 16.48 -20.65 -1.07
N TYR A 467 17.40 -19.87 -0.48
CA TYR A 467 18.71 -20.34 -0.03
C TYR A 467 18.61 -21.39 1.07
N GLY A 468 17.85 -21.10 2.12
CA GLY A 468 17.82 -21.96 3.30
C GLY A 468 16.99 -23.23 3.06
N HIS A 469 15.84 -23.15 2.37
CA HIS A 469 15.02 -24.33 2.09
C HIS A 469 15.75 -25.32 1.18
N LEU A 470 16.38 -24.84 0.11
CA LEU A 470 17.21 -25.71 -0.74
C LEU A 470 18.35 -26.35 0.07
N SER A 471 19.07 -25.55 0.85
CA SER A 471 20.17 -26.03 1.71
C SER A 471 19.70 -27.12 2.67
N PHE A 472 18.51 -26.98 3.26
CA PHE A 472 17.94 -27.95 4.18
C PHE A 472 17.62 -29.26 3.47
N PHE A 473 16.83 -29.23 2.39
CA PHE A 473 16.38 -30.45 1.71
C PHE A 473 17.52 -31.23 1.05
N LEU A 474 18.57 -30.55 0.57
CA LEU A 474 19.75 -31.24 0.03
C LEU A 474 20.63 -31.86 1.13
N LYS A 475 20.73 -31.23 2.32
CA LYS A 475 21.58 -31.74 3.41
C LYS A 475 20.90 -32.77 4.30
N LYS A 476 19.58 -32.62 4.52
CA LYS A 476 18.81 -33.44 5.47
C LYS A 476 17.92 -34.47 4.78
N ALA A 477 17.54 -34.25 3.51
CA ALA A 477 16.65 -35.12 2.74
C ALA A 477 15.34 -35.51 3.45
N ASP A 478 14.87 -34.69 4.39
CA ASP A 478 13.63 -34.91 5.12
C ASP A 478 12.46 -34.22 4.42
N PHE A 479 11.63 -35.02 3.76
CA PHE A 479 10.40 -34.59 3.08
C PHE A 479 9.13 -35.01 3.84
N GLY A 480 9.24 -35.32 5.13
CA GLY A 480 8.11 -35.78 5.94
C GLY A 480 7.02 -34.72 6.13
N PHE A 481 5.76 -35.17 6.24
CA PHE A 481 4.60 -34.30 6.46
C PHE A 481 4.73 -33.47 7.75
N ALA A 482 5.29 -34.03 8.82
CA ALA A 482 5.45 -33.34 10.09
C ALA A 482 6.30 -32.07 9.98
N ARG A 483 7.32 -32.09 9.11
CA ARG A 483 8.17 -30.92 8.85
C ARG A 483 7.39 -29.83 8.11
N VAL A 484 6.68 -30.21 7.05
CA VAL A 484 5.83 -29.32 6.24
C VAL A 484 4.77 -28.66 7.13
N ALA A 485 4.04 -29.48 7.91
CA ALA A 485 3.05 -29.03 8.88
C ALA A 485 3.61 -28.00 9.88
N ASN A 486 4.79 -28.27 10.46
CA ASN A 486 5.43 -27.36 11.41
C ASN A 486 5.80 -26.00 10.78
N ILE A 487 6.35 -26.00 9.56
CA ILE A 487 6.69 -24.77 8.85
C ILE A 487 5.42 -23.97 8.52
N LEU A 488 4.41 -24.64 7.95
CA LEU A 488 3.15 -23.99 7.55
C LEU A 488 2.44 -23.36 8.75
N VAL A 489 2.34 -24.06 9.88
CA VAL A 489 1.72 -23.50 11.10
C VAL A 489 2.56 -22.34 11.64
N ARG A 490 3.89 -22.45 11.69
CA ARG A 490 4.74 -21.38 12.23
C ARG A 490 4.63 -20.08 11.43
N LEU A 491 4.48 -20.18 10.10
CA LEU A 491 4.36 -19.03 9.20
C LEU A 491 2.96 -18.39 9.26
N ASN A 492 1.91 -19.17 9.51
CA ASN A 492 0.52 -18.76 9.30
C ASN A 492 -0.33 -18.64 10.56
N LEU A 493 0.12 -19.15 11.72
CA LEU A 493 -0.70 -19.18 12.94
C LEU A 493 -1.22 -17.80 13.34
N LEU A 494 -0.35 -16.79 13.34
CA LEU A 494 -0.75 -15.43 13.72
C LEU A 494 -1.66 -14.78 12.66
N THR A 495 -1.32 -14.90 11.37
CA THR A 495 -2.08 -14.28 10.28
C THR A 495 -3.47 -14.89 10.12
N VAL A 496 -3.60 -16.21 10.27
CA VAL A 496 -4.92 -16.89 10.21
C VAL A 496 -5.80 -16.43 11.36
N VAL A 497 -5.29 -16.38 12.60
CA VAL A 497 -6.08 -15.90 13.75
C VAL A 497 -6.48 -14.43 13.56
N LEU A 498 -5.57 -13.59 13.08
CA LEU A 498 -5.87 -12.18 12.83
C LEU A 498 -6.86 -11.96 11.69
N ALA A 499 -6.82 -12.76 10.61
CA ALA A 499 -7.79 -12.65 9.51
C ALA A 499 -9.24 -12.77 10.01
N TYR A 500 -9.53 -13.74 10.89
CA TYR A 500 -10.86 -13.86 11.49
C TYR A 500 -11.15 -12.79 12.55
N LEU A 501 -10.18 -12.45 13.40
CA LEU A 501 -10.38 -11.42 14.43
C LEU A 501 -10.65 -10.04 13.82
N MET A 502 -9.90 -9.67 12.78
CA MET A 502 -9.95 -8.36 12.15
C MET A 502 -11.01 -8.25 11.06
N ASP A 503 -11.69 -9.35 10.73
CA ASP A 503 -12.61 -9.47 9.58
C ASP A 503 -11.95 -9.05 8.26
N THR A 504 -10.75 -9.60 8.02
CA THR A 504 -9.92 -9.28 6.85
C THR A 504 -9.52 -10.54 6.09
N ASP A 505 -9.18 -10.35 4.81
CA ASP A 505 -8.69 -11.44 3.98
C ASP A 505 -7.29 -11.88 4.42
N TYR A 506 -7.04 -13.20 4.37
CA TYR A 506 -5.71 -13.77 4.63
C TYR A 506 -4.62 -13.16 3.73
N LEU A 507 -4.95 -12.81 2.49
CA LEU A 507 -4.02 -12.20 1.54
C LEU A 507 -3.63 -10.75 1.90
N SER A 508 -4.40 -10.06 2.75
CA SER A 508 -4.05 -8.72 3.25
C SER A 508 -2.73 -8.75 4.03
N TYR A 509 -2.38 -9.88 4.68
CA TYR A 509 -1.09 -10.08 5.32
C TYR A 509 -0.04 -10.68 4.37
N TYR A 510 0.08 -10.11 3.16
CA TYR A 510 0.66 -10.75 1.96
C TYR A 510 1.99 -11.49 2.16
N PHE A 511 2.87 -11.04 3.05
CA PHE A 511 4.20 -11.65 3.26
C PHE A 511 4.12 -13.11 3.74
N SER A 512 3.18 -13.43 4.64
CA SER A 512 3.01 -14.79 5.18
C SER A 512 2.47 -15.78 4.12
N PRO A 513 1.40 -15.49 3.36
CA PRO A 513 1.01 -16.23 2.17
C PRO A 513 2.13 -16.35 1.12
N LEU A 514 2.87 -15.26 0.89
CA LEU A 514 3.92 -15.20 -0.15
C LEU A 514 5.03 -16.21 0.14
N VAL A 515 5.58 -16.19 1.37
CA VAL A 515 6.60 -17.15 1.80
C VAL A 515 6.04 -18.57 1.85
N THR A 516 4.77 -18.74 2.21
CA THR A 516 4.09 -20.06 2.24
C THR A 516 4.03 -20.70 0.85
N ILE A 517 3.62 -19.94 -0.18
CA ILE A 517 3.58 -20.43 -1.56
C ILE A 517 4.98 -20.75 -2.07
N TRP A 518 5.97 -19.88 -1.82
CA TRP A 518 7.35 -20.13 -2.22
C TRP A 518 7.95 -21.37 -1.55
N PHE A 519 7.70 -21.57 -0.26
CA PHE A 519 8.07 -22.80 0.44
C PHE A 519 7.44 -24.02 -0.24
N GLY A 520 6.13 -23.95 -0.57
CA GLY A 520 5.43 -25.01 -1.29
C GLY A 520 6.06 -25.33 -2.65
N ILE A 521 6.37 -24.31 -3.46
CA ILE A 521 7.00 -24.45 -4.78
C ILE A 521 8.37 -25.14 -4.65
N ILE A 522 9.21 -24.69 -3.72
CA ILE A 522 10.54 -25.26 -3.48
C ILE A 522 10.41 -26.71 -2.99
N TRP A 523 9.49 -26.97 -2.06
CA TRP A 523 9.26 -28.30 -1.52
C TRP A 523 8.78 -29.28 -2.60
N VAL A 524 7.76 -28.94 -3.38
CA VAL A 524 7.26 -29.77 -4.50
C VAL A 524 8.39 -30.03 -5.49
N THR A 525 9.13 -28.98 -5.85
CA THR A 525 10.29 -29.09 -6.75
C THR A 525 11.25 -30.11 -6.19
N LEU A 526 11.77 -29.96 -4.97
CA LEU A 526 12.81 -30.85 -4.44
C LEU A 526 12.32 -32.27 -4.14
N TRP A 527 11.05 -32.43 -3.75
CA TRP A 527 10.42 -33.73 -3.51
C TRP A 527 10.27 -34.56 -4.80
N ALA A 528 9.87 -33.92 -5.90
CA ALA A 528 9.66 -34.58 -7.19
C ALA A 528 10.95 -35.21 -7.72
N GLY A 529 11.05 -36.55 -7.73
CA GLY A 529 12.27 -37.23 -8.15
C GLY A 529 13.47 -37.03 -7.20
N HIS A 530 13.22 -36.84 -5.89
CA HIS A 530 14.26 -36.57 -4.89
C HIS A 530 15.44 -37.56 -4.89
N LYS A 531 15.21 -38.83 -5.29
CA LYS A 531 16.25 -39.88 -5.42
C LYS A 531 17.40 -39.51 -6.37
N TYR A 532 17.16 -38.58 -7.30
CA TYR A 532 18.16 -38.17 -8.29
C TYR A 532 18.73 -36.78 -8.02
N ASN A 533 18.38 -36.13 -6.89
CA ASN A 533 18.87 -34.80 -6.55
C ASN A 533 20.40 -34.77 -6.35
N ASP A 534 21.05 -35.91 -6.13
CA ASP A 534 22.51 -36.01 -6.05
C ASP A 534 23.22 -35.73 -7.38
N LYS A 535 22.53 -35.93 -8.52
CA LYS A 535 23.09 -35.73 -9.86
C LYS A 535 23.01 -34.25 -10.24
N PRO A 536 24.16 -33.55 -10.45
CA PRO A 536 24.18 -32.12 -10.73
C PRO A 536 23.34 -31.70 -11.95
N ALA A 537 23.48 -32.42 -13.06
CA ALA A 537 22.75 -32.12 -14.29
C ALA A 537 21.24 -32.23 -14.09
N PHE A 538 20.79 -33.28 -13.40
CA PHE A 538 19.36 -33.47 -13.11
C PHE A 538 18.81 -32.35 -12.23
N LEU A 539 19.49 -32.01 -11.13
CA LEU A 539 19.03 -30.99 -10.21
C LEU A 539 19.00 -29.58 -10.85
N ILE A 540 20.04 -29.20 -11.60
CA ILE A 540 20.08 -27.89 -12.27
C ILE A 540 18.98 -27.78 -13.32
N THR A 541 18.84 -28.77 -14.22
CA THR A 541 17.79 -28.77 -15.23
C THR A 541 16.42 -28.69 -14.57
N LYS A 542 16.20 -29.45 -13.50
CA LYS A 542 14.97 -29.45 -12.72
C LYS A 542 14.66 -28.08 -12.09
N LEU A 543 15.64 -27.39 -11.51
CA LEU A 543 15.44 -26.04 -10.94
C LEU A 543 15.10 -25.03 -12.03
N VAL A 544 15.77 -25.08 -13.19
CA VAL A 544 15.47 -24.20 -14.33
C VAL A 544 14.07 -24.45 -14.88
N VAL A 545 13.68 -25.72 -15.07
CA VAL A 545 12.33 -26.09 -15.52
C VAL A 545 11.28 -25.62 -14.52
N ALA A 546 11.50 -25.81 -13.21
CA ALA A 546 10.58 -25.34 -12.18
C ALA A 546 10.46 -23.81 -12.17
N ALA A 547 11.56 -23.07 -12.38
CA ALA A 547 11.55 -21.62 -12.52
C ALA A 547 10.71 -21.17 -13.73
N CYS A 548 10.89 -21.80 -14.90
CA CYS A 548 10.10 -21.52 -16.09
C CYS A 548 8.62 -21.84 -15.90
N LEU A 549 8.28 -22.97 -15.27
CA LEU A 549 6.89 -23.35 -14.98
C LEU A 549 6.22 -22.37 -14.00
N THR A 550 6.97 -21.92 -13.00
CA THR A 550 6.49 -20.93 -12.03
C THR A 550 6.23 -19.59 -12.71
N ALA A 551 7.15 -19.13 -13.56
CA ALA A 551 6.96 -17.92 -14.37
C ALA A 551 5.76 -18.03 -15.29
N ALA A 552 5.62 -19.15 -16.00
CA ALA A 552 4.45 -19.40 -16.84
C ALA A 552 3.14 -19.38 -16.04
N PHE A 553 3.10 -19.95 -14.84
CA PHE A 553 1.89 -19.99 -14.02
C PHE A 553 1.43 -18.60 -13.57
N PHE A 554 2.36 -17.72 -13.18
CA PHE A 554 2.03 -16.39 -12.68
C PHE A 554 1.95 -15.31 -13.77
N GLU A 555 2.77 -15.35 -14.82
CA GLU A 555 2.75 -14.33 -15.87
C GLU A 555 1.68 -14.56 -16.93
N ILE A 556 1.36 -15.82 -17.25
CA ILE A 556 0.32 -16.12 -18.24
C ILE A 556 -1.06 -15.75 -17.63
N PRO A 557 -1.92 -15.01 -18.36
CA PRO A 557 -3.29 -14.78 -17.93
C PRO A 557 -4.10 -16.08 -18.04
N GLY A 558 -4.86 -16.42 -17.00
CA GLY A 558 -5.78 -17.57 -16.97
C GLY A 558 -5.46 -18.63 -15.90
N PRO A 559 -4.25 -19.19 -15.81
CA PRO A 559 -3.94 -20.26 -14.83
C PRO A 559 -4.19 -19.85 -13.37
N LEU A 560 -3.71 -18.67 -12.98
CA LEU A 560 -3.90 -18.15 -11.63
C LEU A 560 -5.36 -17.83 -11.37
N GLU A 561 -6.04 -17.16 -12.30
CA GLU A 561 -7.46 -16.80 -12.20
C GLU A 561 -8.34 -18.03 -11.99
N LYS A 562 -8.16 -19.08 -12.80
CA LYS A 562 -8.91 -20.33 -12.66
C LYS A 562 -8.63 -21.03 -11.33
N THR A 563 -7.38 -20.97 -10.87
CA THR A 563 -7.01 -21.54 -9.56
C THR A 563 -7.69 -20.79 -8.43
N PHE A 564 -7.71 -19.46 -8.49
CA PHE A 564 -8.36 -18.63 -7.47
C PHE A 564 -9.88 -18.70 -7.55
N GLU A 565 -10.46 -18.80 -8.74
CA GLU A 565 -11.90 -19.06 -8.93
C GLU A 565 -12.31 -20.38 -8.28
N LEU A 566 -11.53 -21.45 -8.47
CA LEU A 566 -11.74 -22.73 -7.81
C LEU A 566 -11.61 -22.61 -6.29
N ILE A 567 -10.55 -21.97 -5.78
CA ILE A 567 -10.32 -21.79 -4.34
C ILE A 567 -11.46 -20.97 -3.71
N ASN A 568 -11.83 -19.85 -4.32
CA ASN A 568 -12.91 -18.98 -3.86
C ASN A 568 -14.25 -19.71 -3.84
N THR A 569 -14.53 -20.54 -4.85
CA THR A 569 -15.75 -21.34 -4.91
C THR A 569 -15.76 -22.45 -3.86
N VAL A 570 -14.65 -23.18 -3.70
CA VAL A 570 -14.57 -24.32 -2.79
C VAL A 570 -14.52 -23.88 -1.34
N PHE A 571 -13.68 -22.89 -1.03
CA PHE A 571 -13.39 -22.46 0.35
C PHE A 571 -14.19 -21.23 0.79
N ALA A 572 -15.09 -20.72 -0.05
CA ALA A 572 -15.87 -19.51 0.17
C ALA A 572 -14.99 -18.32 0.58
N THR A 573 -13.93 -18.08 -0.20
CA THR A 573 -12.99 -16.96 0.00
C THR A 573 -13.16 -15.89 -1.08
N SER A 574 -12.64 -14.68 -0.84
CA SER A 574 -12.68 -13.53 -1.75
C SER A 574 -11.30 -13.12 -2.28
N TRP A 575 -10.44 -14.09 -2.59
CA TRP A 575 -9.05 -13.80 -2.98
C TRP A 575 -8.95 -13.16 -4.37
N ASN A 576 -8.22 -12.05 -4.46
CA ASN A 576 -7.99 -11.32 -5.71
C ASN A 576 -6.75 -11.83 -6.45
N ALA A 577 -6.96 -12.49 -7.59
CA ALA A 577 -5.89 -13.07 -8.41
C ALA A 577 -4.99 -12.00 -9.06
N ALA A 578 -5.52 -10.84 -9.41
CA ALA A 578 -4.78 -9.81 -10.11
C ALA A 578 -3.78 -9.11 -9.17
N GLU A 579 -4.25 -8.75 -7.97
CA GLU A 579 -3.40 -8.25 -6.90
C GLU A 579 -2.33 -9.28 -6.52
N TRP A 580 -2.73 -10.55 -6.38
CA TRP A 580 -1.81 -11.62 -6.02
C TRP A 580 -0.71 -11.84 -7.08
N ARG A 581 -1.09 -11.82 -8.37
CA ARG A 581 -0.13 -11.88 -9.49
C ARG A 581 0.93 -10.79 -9.32
N PHE A 582 0.48 -9.54 -9.15
CA PHE A 582 1.38 -8.40 -9.01
C PHE A 582 2.39 -8.63 -7.87
N ARG A 583 1.92 -9.03 -6.68
CA ARG A 583 2.80 -9.28 -5.53
C ARG A 583 3.79 -10.42 -5.78
N GLN A 584 3.37 -11.48 -6.46
CA GLN A 584 4.20 -12.65 -6.74
C GLN A 584 5.26 -12.38 -7.82
N THR A 585 4.90 -11.69 -8.91
CA THR A 585 5.79 -11.47 -10.06
C THR A 585 6.91 -10.49 -9.75
N LEU A 586 6.71 -9.56 -8.81
CA LEU A 586 7.71 -8.57 -8.42
C LEU A 586 9.03 -9.19 -7.93
N ASP A 587 8.97 -10.26 -7.14
CA ASP A 587 10.16 -10.90 -6.56
C ASP A 587 10.37 -12.33 -7.06
N MET A 588 9.88 -12.65 -8.26
CA MET A 588 9.81 -14.04 -8.70
C MET A 588 11.18 -14.71 -8.90
N TRP A 589 12.14 -13.99 -9.47
CA TRP A 589 13.43 -14.55 -9.84
C TRP A 589 14.38 -14.70 -8.64
N ILE A 590 14.26 -13.84 -7.63
CA ILE A 590 15.20 -13.80 -6.51
C ILE A 590 15.21 -15.09 -5.67
N VAL A 591 14.06 -15.77 -5.57
CA VAL A 591 13.93 -17.03 -4.84
C VAL A 591 14.77 -18.13 -5.51
N TRP A 592 14.70 -18.21 -6.84
CA TRP A 592 15.52 -19.15 -7.62
C TRP A 592 17.00 -18.82 -7.52
N VAL A 593 17.37 -17.53 -7.52
CA VAL A 593 18.75 -17.10 -7.27
C VAL A 593 19.23 -17.52 -5.88
N GLY A 594 18.38 -17.41 -4.86
CA GLY A 594 18.65 -17.93 -3.51
C GLY A 594 18.96 -19.42 -3.53
N ALA A 595 18.12 -20.20 -4.19
CA ALA A 595 18.34 -21.64 -4.39
C ALA A 595 19.66 -21.92 -5.12
N PHE A 596 19.92 -21.30 -6.27
CA PHE A 596 21.18 -21.50 -7.00
C PHE A 596 22.40 -21.09 -6.18
N THR A 597 22.31 -20.04 -5.38
CA THR A 597 23.39 -19.61 -4.49
C THR A 597 23.67 -20.65 -3.40
N ALA A 598 22.63 -21.25 -2.81
CA ALA A 598 22.78 -22.36 -1.87
C ALA A 598 23.46 -23.57 -2.51
N TYR A 599 23.03 -23.95 -3.72
CA TYR A 599 23.64 -25.05 -4.45
C TYR A 599 25.12 -24.78 -4.80
N ALA A 600 25.43 -23.58 -5.29
CA ALA A 600 26.79 -23.15 -5.58
C ALA A 600 27.67 -23.21 -4.32
N PHE A 601 27.18 -22.71 -3.18
CA PHE A 601 27.90 -22.79 -1.92
C PHE A 601 28.19 -24.23 -1.47
N ILE A 602 27.21 -25.14 -1.60
CA ILE A 602 27.40 -26.56 -1.29
C ILE A 602 28.50 -27.16 -2.17
N LYS A 603 28.49 -26.90 -3.49
CA LYS A 603 29.49 -27.43 -4.42
C LYS A 603 30.88 -26.81 -4.25
N ILE A 604 30.98 -25.52 -3.94
CA ILE A 604 32.25 -24.85 -3.59
C ILE A 604 32.90 -25.57 -2.40
N LYS A 605 32.12 -25.92 -1.38
CA LYS A 605 32.60 -26.64 -0.20
C LYS A 605 32.95 -28.10 -0.51
N GLU A 606 32.13 -28.79 -1.30
CA GLU A 606 32.34 -30.20 -1.69
C GLU A 606 33.61 -30.38 -2.51
N TYR A 607 33.85 -29.50 -3.48
CA TYR A 607 35.05 -29.52 -4.33
C TYR A 607 36.27 -28.82 -3.71
N ARG A 608 36.16 -28.30 -2.48
CA ARG A 608 37.23 -27.56 -1.79
C ARG A 608 37.85 -26.45 -2.65
N VAL A 609 37.03 -25.72 -3.40
CA VAL A 609 37.49 -24.66 -4.32
C VAL A 609 38.24 -23.55 -3.56
N THR A 610 37.93 -23.36 -2.28
CA THR A 610 38.61 -22.43 -1.38
C THR A 610 40.09 -22.74 -1.14
N ASP A 611 40.54 -23.96 -1.46
CA ASP A 611 41.91 -24.42 -1.25
C ASP A 611 42.79 -24.19 -2.50
N ASP A 612 42.22 -23.72 -3.63
CA ASP A 612 42.96 -23.38 -4.86
C ASP A 612 43.83 -22.13 -4.64
N LEU A 613 45.07 -22.15 -5.14
CA LEU A 613 46.03 -21.02 -5.08
C LEU A 613 45.47 -19.72 -5.67
N ARG A 614 44.52 -19.80 -6.60
CA ARG A 614 43.89 -18.63 -7.25
C ARG A 614 42.72 -18.04 -6.44
N TRP A 615 42.26 -18.72 -5.39
CA TRP A 615 41.14 -18.29 -4.57
C TRP A 615 41.27 -16.86 -4.02
N PRO A 616 42.43 -16.42 -3.47
CA PRO A 616 42.57 -15.06 -2.95
C PRO A 616 42.36 -13.97 -4.03
N SER A 617 42.81 -14.23 -5.26
CA SER A 617 42.61 -13.32 -6.39
C SER A 617 41.14 -13.27 -6.81
N TRP A 618 40.48 -14.42 -6.93
CA TRP A 618 39.04 -14.48 -7.25
C TRP A 618 38.18 -13.80 -6.17
N GLN A 619 38.50 -14.03 -4.89
CA GLN A 619 37.85 -13.39 -3.77
C GLN A 619 37.98 -11.86 -3.86
N ARG A 620 39.20 -11.33 -4.08
CA ARG A 620 39.43 -9.88 -4.18
C ARG A 620 38.65 -9.24 -5.33
N TRP A 621 38.68 -9.82 -6.52
CA TRP A 621 37.93 -9.30 -7.67
C TRP A 621 36.42 -9.38 -7.47
N THR A 622 35.92 -10.45 -6.84
CA THR A 622 34.49 -10.60 -6.53
C THR A 622 34.02 -9.55 -5.50
N ILE A 623 34.84 -9.22 -4.50
CA ILE A 623 34.56 -8.15 -3.53
C ILE A 623 34.51 -6.78 -4.23
N ILE A 624 35.49 -6.47 -5.07
CA ILE A 624 35.52 -5.20 -5.83
C ILE A 624 34.31 -5.11 -6.75
N ALA A 625 34.01 -6.16 -7.51
CA ALA A 625 32.85 -6.21 -8.39
C ALA A 625 31.54 -6.02 -7.60
N SER A 626 31.42 -6.61 -6.41
CA SER A 626 30.24 -6.46 -5.55
C SER A 626 30.09 -5.03 -5.02
N ALA A 627 31.19 -4.38 -4.63
CA ALA A 627 31.16 -2.97 -4.20
C ALA A 627 30.73 -2.03 -5.34
N VAL A 628 31.28 -2.24 -6.55
CA VAL A 628 30.90 -1.47 -7.75
C VAL A 628 29.44 -1.74 -8.13
N THR A 629 28.99 -2.99 -8.04
CA THR A 629 27.60 -3.37 -8.32
C THR A 629 26.63 -2.71 -7.35
N MET A 630 26.96 -2.70 -6.04
CA MET A 630 26.15 -2.05 -5.02
C MET A 630 26.05 -0.53 -5.28
N ALA A 631 27.17 0.14 -5.56
CA ALA A 631 27.17 1.56 -5.90
C ALA A 631 26.39 1.85 -7.19
N GLY A 632 26.58 1.03 -8.23
CA GLY A 632 25.87 1.14 -9.50
C GLY A 632 24.37 0.95 -9.37
N TYR A 633 23.92 0.05 -8.47
CA TYR A 633 22.50 -0.12 -8.15
C TYR A 633 21.89 1.16 -7.56
N PHE A 634 22.54 1.79 -6.57
CA PHE A 634 22.04 3.04 -5.99
C PHE A 634 22.00 4.18 -7.02
N VAL A 635 22.99 4.27 -7.91
CA VAL A 635 22.94 5.23 -9.03
C VAL A 635 21.76 4.92 -9.96
N PHE A 636 21.53 3.65 -10.30
CA PHE A 636 20.43 3.25 -11.17
C PHE A 636 19.06 3.58 -10.57
N GLU A 637 18.81 3.21 -9.32
CA GLU A 637 17.50 3.39 -8.69
C GLU A 637 17.17 4.87 -8.44
N LEU A 638 18.15 5.69 -8.02
CA LEU A 638 17.96 7.13 -7.81
C LEU A 638 17.70 7.90 -9.11
N THR A 639 18.04 7.33 -10.27
CA THR A 639 17.76 7.95 -11.59
C THR A 639 16.40 7.55 -12.16
N ARG A 640 15.58 6.78 -11.44
CA ARG A 640 14.23 6.42 -11.90
C ARG A 640 13.25 7.53 -11.55
N GLU A 641 12.39 7.89 -12.50
CA GLU A 641 11.40 8.97 -12.35
C GLU A 641 10.32 8.65 -11.30
N SER A 642 9.94 7.38 -11.17
CA SER A 642 8.92 6.96 -10.20
C SER A 642 9.07 5.49 -9.79
N LYS A 643 8.46 5.14 -8.65
CA LYS A 643 8.35 3.76 -8.18
C LYS A 643 7.67 2.82 -9.18
N PHE A 644 6.71 3.33 -9.97
CA PHE A 644 6.02 2.55 -11.01
C PHE A 644 6.97 2.11 -12.12
N VAL A 645 7.86 3.01 -12.56
CA VAL A 645 8.90 2.67 -13.55
C VAL A 645 9.88 1.67 -12.95
N TYR A 646 10.31 1.87 -11.71
CA TYR A 646 11.23 0.95 -11.03
C TYR A 646 10.64 -0.47 -10.87
N ASN A 647 9.36 -0.60 -10.51
CA ASN A 647 8.68 -1.88 -10.31
C ASN A 647 8.75 -2.79 -11.55
N ALA A 648 8.79 -2.24 -12.77
CA ALA A 648 8.97 -3.02 -13.99
C ALA A 648 10.38 -3.64 -14.12
N TYR A 649 11.40 -2.97 -13.57
CA TYR A 649 12.80 -3.44 -13.59
C TYR A 649 13.16 -4.30 -12.37
N HIS A 650 12.48 -4.10 -11.23
CA HIS A 650 12.77 -4.73 -9.95
C HIS A 650 12.94 -6.27 -10.00
N PRO A 651 12.09 -7.05 -10.71
CA PRO A 651 12.24 -8.51 -10.79
C PRO A 651 13.61 -8.97 -11.30
N TYR A 652 14.25 -8.15 -12.14
CA TYR A 652 15.52 -8.49 -12.80
C TYR A 652 16.71 -7.82 -12.11
N VAL A 653 16.54 -6.61 -11.58
CA VAL A 653 17.63 -5.80 -11.02
C VAL A 653 17.88 -6.11 -9.54
N SER A 654 16.87 -6.53 -8.78
CA SER A 654 16.98 -6.82 -7.33
C SER A 654 18.04 -7.87 -6.97
N ILE A 655 18.37 -8.75 -7.92
CA ILE A 655 19.42 -9.76 -7.80
C ILE A 655 20.79 -9.14 -7.51
N LEU A 656 21.09 -8.00 -8.14
CA LEU A 656 22.39 -7.34 -8.08
C LEU A 656 22.75 -6.89 -6.65
N PRO A 657 21.96 -6.04 -5.96
CA PRO A 657 22.28 -5.62 -4.60
C PRO A 657 22.23 -6.77 -3.59
N VAL A 658 21.33 -7.75 -3.73
CA VAL A 658 21.23 -8.89 -2.79
C VAL A 658 22.48 -9.77 -2.85
N LEU A 659 22.95 -10.13 -4.05
CA LEU A 659 24.18 -10.91 -4.21
C LEU A 659 25.42 -10.12 -3.79
N ALA A 660 25.48 -8.83 -4.14
CA ALA A 660 26.57 -7.96 -3.70
C ALA A 660 26.63 -7.86 -2.17
N TRP A 661 25.48 -7.72 -1.49
CA TRP A 661 25.41 -7.74 -0.03
C TRP A 661 25.93 -9.06 0.55
N CYS A 662 25.51 -10.21 0.00
CA CYS A 662 25.98 -11.52 0.44
C CYS A 662 27.51 -11.64 0.36
N VAL A 663 28.14 -11.15 -0.71
CA VAL A 663 29.61 -11.16 -0.84
C VAL A 663 30.26 -10.19 0.14
N LEU A 664 29.80 -8.94 0.20
CA LEU A 664 30.39 -7.89 1.03
C LEU A 664 30.29 -8.23 2.53
N ARG A 665 29.14 -8.72 2.97
CA ARG A 665 28.92 -9.15 4.37
C ARG A 665 29.80 -10.33 4.77
N ASN A 666 30.28 -11.11 3.80
CA ASN A 666 31.15 -12.28 4.01
C ASN A 666 32.60 -12.06 3.56
N ALA A 667 32.99 -10.83 3.21
CA ALA A 667 34.27 -10.51 2.57
C ALA A 667 35.50 -10.88 3.41
N THR A 668 35.43 -10.71 4.74
CA THR A 668 36.54 -10.97 5.67
C THR A 668 36.10 -11.90 6.81
N PRO A 669 37.04 -12.63 7.45
CA PRO A 669 36.72 -13.44 8.63
C PRO A 669 36.11 -12.62 9.77
N CYS A 670 36.61 -11.40 10.00
CA CYS A 670 36.08 -10.48 11.01
C CYS A 670 34.60 -10.16 10.78
N LEU A 671 34.22 -9.86 9.53
CA LEU A 671 32.82 -9.65 9.20
C LEU A 671 32.01 -10.95 9.45
N ARG A 672 32.52 -12.12 9.07
CA ARG A 672 31.78 -13.39 9.28
C ARG A 672 31.60 -13.78 10.74
N SER A 673 32.53 -13.42 11.60
CA SER A 673 32.50 -13.78 13.03
C SER A 673 31.92 -12.71 13.95
N THR A 674 31.54 -11.55 13.41
CA THR A 674 30.99 -10.42 14.18
C THR A 674 29.52 -10.22 13.80
N SER A 675 28.63 -10.08 14.78
CA SER A 675 27.19 -9.81 14.56
C SER A 675 26.59 -9.04 15.73
N SER A 676 25.59 -8.20 15.48
CA SER A 676 24.93 -7.36 16.49
C SER A 676 23.89 -8.11 17.29
N LYS A 677 23.95 -8.05 18.63
CA LYS A 677 22.91 -8.62 19.50
C LYS A 677 21.55 -7.94 19.28
N PHE A 678 21.54 -6.63 19.05
CA PHE A 678 20.33 -5.85 18.83
C PHE A 678 19.61 -6.29 17.54
N PHE A 679 20.33 -6.39 16.42
CA PHE A 679 19.73 -6.85 15.18
C PHE A 679 19.34 -8.33 15.23
N ILE A 680 20.15 -9.20 15.84
CA ILE A 680 19.75 -10.62 16.00
C ILE A 680 18.42 -10.74 16.76
N PHE A 681 18.20 -9.94 17.80
CA PHE A 681 16.94 -9.94 18.55
C PHE A 681 15.74 -9.61 17.65
N PHE A 682 15.81 -8.53 16.86
CA PHE A 682 14.75 -8.19 15.90
C PHE A 682 14.60 -9.24 14.78
N GLY A 683 15.69 -9.86 14.36
CA GLY A 683 15.68 -10.95 13.38
C GLY A 683 14.85 -12.14 13.85
N GLN A 684 14.93 -12.44 15.15
CA GLN A 684 14.21 -13.55 15.74
C GLN A 684 12.70 -13.29 15.80
N CYS A 685 12.25 -12.08 16.12
CA CYS A 685 10.83 -11.74 16.10
C CYS A 685 10.38 -11.01 14.81
N SER A 686 11.10 -11.19 13.70
CA SER A 686 10.88 -10.44 12.45
C SER A 686 9.50 -10.70 11.83
N LEU A 687 9.02 -11.95 11.82
CA LEU A 687 7.70 -12.28 11.29
C LEU A 687 6.58 -11.65 12.13
N GLU A 688 6.66 -11.76 13.46
CA GLU A 688 5.67 -11.17 14.35
C GLU A 688 5.68 -9.65 14.31
N THR A 689 6.85 -9.02 14.33
CA THR A 689 6.95 -7.55 14.18
C THR A 689 6.40 -7.10 12.82
N PHE A 690 6.58 -7.88 11.75
CA PHE A 690 6.00 -7.56 10.44
C PHE A 690 4.47 -7.64 10.43
N ILE A 691 3.86 -8.61 11.11
CA ILE A 691 2.40 -8.76 11.11
C ILE A 691 1.74 -7.82 12.11
N ILE A 692 2.31 -7.71 13.32
CA ILE A 692 1.74 -6.93 14.43
C ILE A 692 1.78 -5.43 14.14
N GLN A 693 2.73 -4.96 13.31
CA GLN A 693 2.85 -3.54 13.00
C GLN A 693 1.51 -2.97 12.52
N PHE A 694 0.76 -3.73 11.69
CA PHE A 694 -0.49 -3.31 11.06
C PHE A 694 -1.60 -2.91 12.04
N HIS A 695 -1.54 -3.38 13.30
CA HIS A 695 -2.61 -3.18 14.28
C HIS A 695 -2.14 -2.64 15.64
N LEU A 696 -0.83 -2.44 15.85
CA LEU A 696 -0.30 -1.90 17.12
C LEU A 696 0.71 -0.78 16.95
N PHE A 697 1.34 -0.69 15.78
CA PHE A 697 2.37 0.31 15.48
C PHE A 697 1.85 1.36 14.49
N ILE A 698 1.21 0.87 13.43
CA ILE A 698 0.39 1.65 12.50
C ILE A 698 -1.09 1.26 12.70
N ALA A 699 -1.98 2.11 12.19
CA ALA A 699 -3.43 2.00 12.39
C ALA A 699 -4.21 2.16 11.09
N GLY A 700 -5.50 1.83 11.12
CA GLY A 700 -6.44 2.13 10.05
C GLY A 700 -6.04 1.47 8.75
N ASP A 701 -5.72 0.17 8.84
CA ASP A 701 -5.29 -0.68 7.73
C ASP A 701 -4.16 -0.03 6.92
N THR A 702 -3.09 0.30 7.64
CA THR A 702 -1.84 0.90 7.15
C THR A 702 -1.89 2.38 6.85
N ARG A 703 -3.00 3.12 6.99
CA ARG A 703 -3.03 4.54 6.62
C ARG A 703 -2.57 5.51 7.71
N GLY A 704 -2.59 5.07 8.96
CA GLY A 704 -2.29 5.89 10.14
C GLY A 704 -1.22 5.34 11.07
N ILE A 705 -1.01 6.08 12.16
CA ILE A 705 -0.26 5.65 13.34
C ILE A 705 -1.19 5.55 14.55
N ILE A 706 -0.89 4.61 15.45
CA ILE A 706 -1.60 4.48 16.72
C ILE A 706 -1.03 5.47 17.73
N MET A 707 -1.92 6.19 18.40
CA MET A 707 -1.59 7.12 19.47
C MET A 707 -1.97 6.50 20.82
N MET A 708 -0.97 5.93 21.49
CA MET A 708 -1.08 5.41 22.88
C MET A 708 -1.08 6.53 23.91
N ILE A 709 -0.43 7.66 23.59
CA ILE A 709 -0.44 8.86 24.42
C ILE A 709 -1.03 10.02 23.60
N PRO A 710 -2.13 10.63 24.06
CA PRO A 710 -2.70 11.81 23.42
C PRO A 710 -1.82 13.05 23.69
N GLY A 711 -1.77 14.01 22.75
CA GLY A 711 -1.34 15.38 23.07
C GLY A 711 -0.55 16.16 22.02
N GLY A 712 -1.01 16.18 20.77
CA GLY A 712 -0.52 17.11 19.76
C GLY A 712 0.89 16.85 19.22
N ALA A 713 1.42 17.81 18.45
CA ALA A 713 2.66 17.66 17.68
C ALA A 713 3.90 17.33 18.55
N TRP A 714 4.02 17.95 19.73
CA TRP A 714 5.16 17.77 20.63
C TRP A 714 5.21 16.40 21.30
N LEU A 715 4.07 15.72 21.43
CA LEU A 715 3.97 14.40 22.05
C LEU A 715 4.03 13.26 21.03
N ARG A 716 4.03 13.55 19.72
CA ARG A 716 4.20 12.53 18.67
C ARG A 716 5.52 11.75 18.78
N PRO A 717 6.68 12.36 19.10
CA PRO A 717 7.92 11.62 19.38
C PRO A 717 7.85 10.77 20.66
N VAL A 718 7.19 11.27 21.71
CA VAL A 718 6.99 10.52 22.97
C VAL A 718 6.09 9.31 22.72
N ASN A 719 5.03 9.50 21.94
CA ASN A 719 4.16 8.42 21.49
C ASN A 719 4.94 7.37 20.70
N PHE A 720 5.82 7.78 19.79
CA PHE A 720 6.69 6.84 19.06
C PHE A 720 7.52 5.98 20.01
N ILE A 721 8.12 6.57 21.05
CA ILE A 721 8.93 5.83 22.03
C ILE A 721 8.07 4.82 22.81
N VAL A 722 6.94 5.27 23.36
CA VAL A 722 6.07 4.40 24.18
C VAL A 722 5.44 3.30 23.34
N THR A 723 4.93 3.64 22.17
CA THR A 723 4.36 2.68 21.22
C THR A 723 5.42 1.67 20.78
N SER A 724 6.65 2.09 20.49
CA SER A 724 7.75 1.20 20.14
C SER A 724 8.09 0.21 21.26
N LEU A 725 8.14 0.67 22.53
CA LEU A 725 8.41 -0.20 23.67
C LEU A 725 7.34 -1.27 23.85
N VAL A 726 6.07 -0.88 23.78
CA VAL A 726 4.93 -1.82 23.86
C VAL A 726 4.93 -2.77 22.67
N PHE A 727 5.07 -2.24 21.45
CA PHE A 727 5.08 -2.99 20.20
C PHE A 727 6.18 -4.07 20.16
N VAL A 728 7.41 -3.71 20.50
CA VAL A 728 8.56 -4.63 20.49
C VAL A 728 8.38 -5.72 21.55
N PHE A 729 7.90 -5.35 22.75
CA PHE A 729 7.62 -6.31 23.81
C PHE A 729 6.54 -7.32 23.42
N VAL A 730 5.39 -6.83 22.93
CA VAL A 730 4.28 -7.68 22.47
C VAL A 730 4.74 -8.59 21.34
N SER A 731 5.47 -8.07 20.35
CA SER A 731 5.99 -8.87 19.24
C SER A 731 6.92 -10.00 19.69
N ASN A 732 7.81 -9.72 20.65
CA ASN A 732 8.67 -10.75 21.22
C ASN A 732 7.87 -11.80 22.02
N GLN A 733 6.89 -11.38 22.83
CA GLN A 733 6.04 -12.32 23.58
C GLN A 733 5.21 -13.21 22.65
N VAL A 734 4.64 -12.64 21.59
CA VAL A 734 3.89 -13.40 20.58
C VAL A 734 4.83 -14.36 19.84
N ALA A 735 6.05 -13.96 19.48
CA ALA A 735 7.01 -14.84 18.80
C ALA A 735 7.38 -16.08 19.61
N ILE A 736 7.48 -15.92 20.93
CA ILE A 736 7.68 -17.04 21.88
C ILE A 736 6.41 -17.90 21.94
N ALA A 737 5.24 -17.28 22.11
CA ALA A 737 3.97 -17.99 22.26
C ALA A 737 3.61 -18.80 21.01
N THR A 738 3.72 -18.20 19.81
CA THR A 738 3.45 -18.88 18.52
C THR A 738 4.39 -20.05 18.29
N GLY A 739 5.66 -19.93 18.69
CA GLY A 739 6.62 -21.02 18.64
C GLY A 739 6.20 -22.22 19.51
N VAL A 740 5.76 -21.96 20.74
CA VAL A 740 5.27 -23.01 21.64
C VAL A 740 3.96 -23.62 21.13
N LEU A 741 2.99 -22.81 20.71
CA LEU A 741 1.72 -23.28 20.17
C LEU A 741 1.92 -24.15 18.92
N THR A 742 2.82 -23.77 18.03
CA THR A 742 3.20 -24.58 16.85
C THR A 742 3.70 -25.96 17.27
N SER A 743 4.51 -26.05 18.35
CA SER A 743 5.01 -27.34 18.83
C SER A 743 3.90 -28.25 19.37
N ILE A 744 2.85 -27.70 19.96
CA ILE A 744 1.68 -28.43 20.46
C ILE A 744 0.82 -28.93 19.30
N ILE A 745 0.50 -28.03 18.36
CA ILE A 745 -0.33 -28.32 17.17
C ILE A 745 0.33 -29.42 16.34
N CYS A 746 1.66 -29.36 16.17
CA CYS A 746 2.43 -30.30 15.36
C CYS A 746 3.07 -31.45 16.14
N TYR A 747 2.60 -31.74 17.35
CA TYR A 747 3.13 -32.84 18.17
C TYR A 747 2.94 -34.21 17.49
N VAL A 748 3.96 -35.05 17.54
CA VAL A 748 3.94 -36.45 17.06
C VAL A 748 4.37 -37.37 18.22
N PRO A 749 3.54 -38.35 18.63
CA PRO A 749 3.91 -39.31 19.68
C PRO A 749 5.12 -40.16 19.27
N LYS A 750 6.08 -40.39 20.18
CA LYS A 750 7.15 -41.37 19.93
C LYS A 750 6.59 -42.79 20.01
N PRO A 751 6.92 -43.70 19.07
CA PRO A 751 6.55 -45.10 19.20
C PRO A 751 7.22 -45.68 20.47
N SER A 752 6.43 -46.34 21.32
CA SER A 752 6.92 -47.04 22.50
C SER A 752 7.93 -48.10 22.08
N SER A 753 9.14 -48.04 22.62
CA SER A 753 10.21 -49.00 22.37
C SER A 753 9.94 -50.35 23.06
N SER A 754 8.90 -51.04 22.61
CA SER A 754 8.52 -52.38 23.06
C SER A 754 8.10 -53.25 21.87
N SER A 755 8.98 -53.38 20.89
CA SER A 755 8.98 -54.54 19.97
C SER A 755 10.37 -54.72 19.37
N SER A 756 11.11 -55.65 19.97
CA SER A 756 12.39 -56.18 19.50
C SER A 756 12.29 -56.82 18.11
N SER A 757 13.41 -56.74 17.38
CA SER A 757 13.84 -57.56 16.22
C SER A 757 13.49 -57.07 14.81
N ALA A 758 14.45 -56.37 14.18
CA ALA A 758 15.25 -56.90 13.06
C ALA A 758 16.12 -55.76 12.46
N ARG A 759 17.43 -55.80 12.69
CA ARG A 759 18.40 -54.93 11.96
C ARG A 759 18.65 -55.53 10.58
N LEU A 760 18.51 -54.70 9.55
CA LEU A 760 19.15 -54.89 8.24
C LEU A 760 20.14 -53.73 8.01
N PRO A 761 21.31 -53.96 7.40
CA PRO A 761 22.42 -53.01 7.39
C PRO A 761 22.25 -51.95 6.29
N SER A 762 22.30 -50.67 6.65
CA SER A 762 22.48 -49.58 5.68
C SER A 762 23.97 -49.30 5.49
N SER A 763 24.40 -49.28 4.24
CA SER A 763 25.78 -49.07 3.79
C SER A 763 26.44 -47.80 4.33
N THR A 764 27.67 -47.98 4.76
CA THR A 764 28.66 -46.96 5.15
C THR A 764 28.90 -45.93 4.05
N ARG A 765 28.78 -44.64 4.38
CA ARG A 765 29.51 -43.55 3.71
C ARG A 765 30.19 -42.74 4.80
N GLU A 766 31.52 -42.74 4.74
CA GLU A 766 32.43 -42.20 5.76
C GLU A 766 32.14 -40.73 6.07
N SER A 767 31.85 -40.45 7.34
CA SER A 767 31.77 -39.11 7.91
C SER A 767 33.15 -38.64 8.36
N ILE A 768 33.56 -37.45 7.91
CA ILE A 768 34.76 -36.71 8.36
C ILE A 768 34.64 -36.35 9.86
N PRO A 769 35.74 -36.32 10.64
CA PRO A 769 35.71 -36.42 12.10
C PRO A 769 35.14 -35.19 12.82
N SER A 770 34.32 -35.44 13.85
CA SER A 770 33.86 -34.48 14.85
C SER A 770 34.84 -34.37 16.03
N LEU A 771 35.04 -33.17 16.59
CA LEU A 771 35.42 -32.90 18.00
C LEU A 771 35.38 -31.37 18.29
N PRO A 772 35.27 -30.90 19.56
CA PRO A 772 34.88 -31.58 20.80
C PRO A 772 33.65 -30.96 21.50
N SER A 773 33.09 -31.72 22.45
CA SER A 773 32.05 -31.33 23.42
C SER A 773 32.48 -30.15 24.29
N SER A 774 31.79 -29.01 24.18
CA SER A 774 31.65 -27.96 25.22
C SER A 774 30.67 -26.90 24.73
N ALA A 775 29.37 -27.18 24.78
CA ALA A 775 28.31 -26.18 24.63
C ALA A 775 26.98 -26.77 25.13
N THR A 776 26.92 -27.06 26.43
CA THR A 776 25.67 -27.46 27.08
C THR A 776 25.06 -26.21 27.73
N ILE A 777 23.79 -25.96 27.41
CA ILE A 777 22.85 -25.04 28.09
C ILE A 777 23.04 -23.54 27.78
N ALA A 778 22.54 -23.07 26.62
CA ALA A 778 22.12 -21.67 26.43
C ALA A 778 21.08 -21.55 25.29
N SER A 779 20.01 -20.78 25.57
CA SER A 779 18.96 -20.28 24.66
C SER A 779 18.12 -21.29 23.87
N SER A 780 17.00 -21.72 24.43
CA SER A 780 15.87 -22.30 23.71
C SER A 780 14.88 -21.21 23.28
N HIS A 781 15.04 -20.61 22.10
CA HIS A 781 14.03 -19.76 21.46
C HIS A 781 13.99 -20.02 19.93
N PRO A 782 12.91 -20.61 19.37
CA PRO A 782 12.77 -20.88 17.95
C PRO A 782 11.82 -19.87 17.30
N ALA A 783 12.32 -18.66 17.07
CA ALA A 783 11.66 -17.67 16.23
C ALA A 783 12.58 -17.40 15.03
N SER A 784 12.68 -18.37 14.13
CA SER A 784 13.20 -18.13 12.79
C SER A 784 12.53 -19.16 11.88
N GLY A 785 11.92 -18.69 10.79
CA GLY A 785 11.66 -19.52 9.62
C GLY A 785 13.01 -19.92 9.01
N GLU A 786 13.74 -20.80 9.69
CA GLU A 786 14.54 -21.93 9.20
C GLU A 786 15.58 -22.41 10.24
N TYR A 787 15.80 -23.73 10.18
CA TYR A 787 16.50 -24.60 11.13
C TYR A 787 15.83 -24.76 12.49
N VAL A 788 14.66 -25.43 12.49
CA VAL A 788 14.28 -26.28 13.62
C VAL A 788 15.28 -27.42 13.62
N ALA A 789 16.24 -27.38 14.53
CA ALA A 789 17.04 -28.56 14.82
C ALA A 789 16.07 -29.64 15.31
N LEU A 790 16.02 -30.77 14.60
CA LEU A 790 15.29 -31.98 14.98
C LEU A 790 15.72 -32.51 16.39
N SER A 791 16.74 -31.92 17.01
CA SER A 791 17.20 -32.25 18.35
C SER A 791 16.27 -31.80 19.48
N THR A 792 15.30 -30.90 19.26
CA THR A 792 14.27 -30.61 20.29
C THR A 792 13.15 -31.65 20.34
N MET A 793 13.14 -32.64 19.44
CA MET A 793 12.34 -33.86 19.63
C MET A 793 13.01 -34.86 20.59
N ALA A 794 14.24 -34.58 21.06
CA ALA A 794 14.89 -35.45 22.04
C ALA A 794 14.20 -35.38 23.42
N ASP A 795 13.75 -34.20 23.87
CA ASP A 795 13.18 -34.00 25.21
C ASP A 795 11.67 -33.65 25.19
N GLY A 796 10.91 -34.41 24.40
CA GLY A 796 9.45 -34.47 24.55
C GLY A 796 9.11 -35.26 25.82
N ASP A 797 8.94 -34.53 26.92
CA ASP A 797 8.60 -35.06 28.24
C ASP A 797 7.28 -35.85 28.23
N LYS A 798 7.24 -36.95 28.98
CA LYS A 798 6.21 -38.01 28.94
C LYS A 798 4.78 -37.52 29.27
N GLY A 799 4.62 -36.33 29.86
CA GLY A 799 3.34 -35.83 30.37
C GLY A 799 2.21 -35.62 29.35
N MET A 800 2.53 -35.22 28.10
CA MET A 800 1.49 -35.00 27.07
C MET A 800 0.87 -36.34 26.60
N GLY A 801 1.66 -37.42 26.64
CA GLY A 801 1.19 -38.77 26.33
C GLY A 801 0.26 -39.31 27.43
N ASP A 802 0.59 -39.04 28.69
CA ASP A 802 -0.17 -39.55 29.83
C ASP A 802 -1.49 -38.81 30.07
N GLY A 803 -1.55 -37.50 29.78
CA GLY A 803 -2.80 -36.71 29.85
C GLY A 803 -3.83 -37.08 28.77
N LEU A 804 -3.38 -37.59 27.64
CA LEU A 804 -4.21 -38.02 26.50
C LEU A 804 -4.47 -39.52 26.48
N ALA A 805 -3.58 -40.33 27.06
CA ALA A 805 -3.82 -41.75 27.33
C ALA A 805 -4.85 -41.98 28.45
N ALA A 806 -5.09 -40.98 29.31
CA ALA A 806 -6.21 -40.96 30.26
C ALA A 806 -7.59 -40.75 29.59
N MET A 807 -7.68 -40.76 28.25
CA MET A 807 -8.92 -41.01 27.52
C MET A 807 -9.29 -42.49 27.60
N ASP A 808 -9.55 -43.02 28.80
CA ASP A 808 -10.15 -44.34 28.93
C ASP A 808 -11.36 -44.35 29.86
N ALA A 809 -12.25 -45.31 29.59
CA ALA A 809 -13.59 -45.55 30.12
C ALA A 809 -14.75 -44.76 29.47
N ARG A 810 -14.91 -44.90 28.14
CA ARG A 810 -16.23 -45.12 27.50
C ARG A 810 -16.06 -45.52 26.03
N ASP A 811 -16.41 -46.77 25.72
CA ASP A 811 -16.45 -47.38 24.39
C ASP A 811 -17.50 -46.70 23.49
N GLY A 812 -17.14 -45.57 22.88
CA GLY A 812 -17.96 -44.85 21.92
C GLY A 812 -17.18 -44.51 20.66
N TRP A 813 -17.83 -44.54 19.50
CA TRP A 813 -17.19 -44.18 18.22
C TRP A 813 -16.52 -42.79 18.26
N ALA A 814 -17.12 -41.83 19.00
CA ALA A 814 -16.59 -40.48 19.18
C ALA A 814 -15.27 -40.42 19.98
N SER A 815 -15.05 -41.34 20.95
CA SER A 815 -13.78 -41.39 21.70
C SER A 815 -12.66 -41.97 20.84
N LYS A 816 -12.96 -42.96 20.01
CA LYS A 816 -12.01 -43.51 19.01
C LYS A 816 -11.61 -42.47 17.96
N VAL A 817 -12.58 -41.69 17.44
CA VAL A 817 -12.30 -40.60 16.49
C VAL A 817 -11.48 -39.49 17.14
N GLY A 818 -11.84 -39.08 18.36
CA GLY A 818 -11.08 -38.08 19.13
C GLY A 818 -9.63 -38.51 19.39
N MET A 819 -9.42 -39.78 19.73
CA MET A 819 -8.07 -40.34 19.93
C MET A 819 -7.25 -40.32 18.64
N VAL A 820 -7.84 -40.71 17.49
CA VAL A 820 -7.15 -40.69 16.18
C VAL A 820 -6.79 -39.27 15.74
N VAL A 821 -7.67 -38.29 15.95
CA VAL A 821 -7.41 -36.86 15.68
C VAL A 821 -6.25 -36.34 16.53
N VAL A 822 -6.09 -36.84 17.75
CA VAL A 822 -4.97 -36.43 18.61
C VAL A 822 -3.69 -37.22 18.31
N THR A 823 -3.75 -38.48 17.90
CA THR A 823 -2.54 -39.27 17.68
C THR A 823 -1.93 -39.10 16.29
N ASP A 824 -2.75 -38.86 15.26
CA ASP A 824 -2.29 -38.71 13.88
C ASP A 824 -2.29 -37.23 13.43
N LEU A 825 -1.10 -36.73 13.12
CA LEU A 825 -0.89 -35.35 12.69
C LEU A 825 -1.64 -34.99 11.40
N ARG A 826 -1.77 -35.92 10.46
CA ARG A 826 -2.47 -35.68 9.18
C ARG A 826 -3.97 -35.53 9.41
N VAL A 827 -4.54 -36.40 10.24
CA VAL A 827 -5.97 -36.35 10.61
C VAL A 827 -6.25 -35.07 11.38
N ARG A 828 -5.36 -34.68 12.31
CA ARG A 828 -5.47 -33.40 13.03
C ARG A 828 -5.49 -32.20 12.08
N PHE A 829 -4.56 -32.16 11.14
CA PHE A 829 -4.50 -31.08 10.15
C PHE A 829 -5.74 -31.05 9.25
N ALA A 830 -6.21 -32.21 8.79
CA ALA A 830 -7.45 -32.30 8.02
C ALA A 830 -8.66 -31.78 8.81
N ALA A 831 -8.75 -32.10 10.11
CA ALA A 831 -9.80 -31.59 10.99
C ALA A 831 -9.71 -30.07 11.19
N ILE A 832 -8.51 -29.51 11.37
CA ILE A 832 -8.30 -28.05 11.46
C ILE A 832 -8.73 -27.36 10.17
N LEU A 833 -8.30 -27.86 9.01
CA LEU A 833 -8.66 -27.30 7.70
C LEU A 833 -10.16 -27.40 7.43
N ALA A 834 -10.79 -28.53 7.79
CA ALA A 834 -12.23 -28.67 7.70
C ALA A 834 -12.97 -27.69 8.62
N GLY A 835 -12.46 -27.46 9.84
CA GLY A 835 -13.00 -26.46 10.76
C GLY A 835 -12.90 -25.04 10.20
N LEU A 836 -11.75 -24.67 9.64
CA LEU A 836 -11.55 -23.38 8.96
C LEU A 836 -12.45 -23.23 7.74
N TRP A 837 -12.63 -24.30 6.96
CA TRP A 837 -13.53 -24.32 5.82
C TRP A 837 -14.99 -24.08 6.26
N VAL A 838 -15.46 -24.78 7.29
CA VAL A 838 -16.79 -24.55 7.87
C VAL A 838 -16.93 -23.13 8.38
N LEU A 839 -15.93 -22.61 9.09
CA LEU A 839 -15.93 -21.21 9.54
C LEU A 839 -16.07 -20.25 8.37
N ASN A 840 -15.32 -20.42 7.28
CA ASN A 840 -15.47 -19.59 6.09
C ASN A 840 -16.88 -19.66 5.50
N VAL A 841 -17.43 -20.86 5.31
CA VAL A 841 -18.78 -21.03 4.75
C VAL A 841 -19.85 -20.37 5.62
N VAL A 842 -19.73 -20.47 6.95
CA VAL A 842 -20.69 -19.87 7.88
C VAL A 842 -20.49 -18.35 8.00
N CYS A 843 -19.25 -17.86 7.92
CA CYS A 843 -18.92 -16.43 7.92
C CYS A 843 -19.35 -15.72 6.63
N THR A 844 -19.43 -16.42 5.48
CA THR A 844 -19.61 -15.81 4.14
C THR A 844 -21.03 -15.85 3.56
N SER A 845 -22.04 -16.35 4.27
CA SER A 845 -23.44 -16.40 3.78
C SER A 845 -24.39 -15.50 4.60
N PRO A 846 -25.34 -14.75 3.99
CA PRO A 846 -25.16 -13.67 3.02
C PRO A 846 -25.89 -12.36 3.44
N SER A 847 -25.20 -11.22 3.38
CA SER A 847 -25.84 -9.93 3.04
C SER A 847 -25.53 -9.65 1.57
N THR A 848 -26.31 -10.31 0.71
CA THR A 848 -26.20 -10.22 -0.75
C THR A 848 -26.33 -8.78 -1.24
N THR A 849 -25.21 -8.17 -1.61
CA THR A 849 -25.15 -7.16 -2.66
C THR A 849 -25.50 -7.84 -3.98
N ARG A 850 -26.79 -7.85 -4.35
CA ARG A 850 -27.14 -7.85 -5.77
C ARG A 850 -26.89 -6.45 -6.30
N HIS A 851 -26.10 -6.35 -7.35
CA HIS A 851 -26.02 -5.17 -8.22
C HIS A 851 -27.42 -4.63 -8.53
N PRO A 852 -27.73 -3.34 -8.29
CA PRO A 852 -28.90 -2.70 -8.86
C PRO A 852 -28.50 -2.11 -10.21
N HIS A 853 -28.57 -2.92 -11.27
CA HIS A 853 -28.69 -2.37 -12.61
C HIS A 853 -30.06 -2.75 -13.16
N LEU A 854 -30.83 -1.71 -13.46
CA LEU A 854 -32.02 -1.64 -14.31
C LEU A 854 -33.22 -2.47 -13.84
N LEU A 855 -34.28 -1.78 -13.40
CA LEU A 855 -35.62 -1.92 -13.99
C LEU A 855 -36.58 -0.86 -13.42
N SER A 856 -37.00 0.04 -14.30
CA SER A 856 -38.12 0.95 -14.16
C SER A 856 -39.46 0.21 -14.10
N ARG A 857 -40.35 0.68 -13.21
CA ARG A 857 -41.84 0.67 -13.25
C ARG A 857 -42.57 -0.49 -13.95
N GLU A 858 -43.31 -1.28 -13.16
CA GLU A 858 -44.79 -1.44 -13.21
C GLU A 858 -45.28 -2.43 -12.11
N PRO A 859 -46.43 -2.20 -11.44
CA PRO A 859 -47.00 -3.14 -10.49
C PRO A 859 -48.09 -4.00 -11.15
N ARG A 860 -47.96 -5.33 -11.15
CA ARG A 860 -49.12 -6.23 -11.36
C ARG A 860 -49.12 -7.43 -10.43
N LEU A 861 -50.33 -7.69 -9.94
CA LEU A 861 -50.73 -8.79 -9.07
C LEU A 861 -50.53 -10.19 -9.68
N PHE A 862 -50.52 -11.16 -8.76
CA PHE A 862 -51.10 -12.51 -8.80
C PHE A 862 -50.18 -13.75 -8.78
N SER A 863 -50.44 -14.53 -7.72
CA SER A 863 -50.58 -16.00 -7.66
C SER A 863 -49.35 -16.87 -7.41
N SER A 864 -49.37 -17.45 -6.21
CA SER A 864 -48.81 -18.72 -5.79
C SER A 864 -48.76 -19.81 -6.88
N ARG A 865 -47.60 -20.46 -7.02
CA ARG A 865 -47.48 -21.89 -7.33
C ARG A 865 -46.11 -22.41 -6.86
N SER A 866 -46.17 -23.43 -6.01
CA SER A 866 -45.06 -24.28 -5.57
C SER A 866 -44.45 -25.04 -6.75
N LEU A 867 -43.12 -25.07 -6.87
CA LEU A 867 -42.43 -26.10 -7.65
C LEU A 867 -41.06 -26.46 -7.05
N ALA A 868 -40.76 -27.75 -7.19
CA ALA A 868 -39.79 -28.58 -6.49
C ALA A 868 -38.31 -28.14 -6.57
N ILE A 869 -37.59 -28.47 -5.49
CA ILE A 869 -36.12 -28.46 -5.37
C ILE A 869 -35.56 -29.72 -6.06
N PRO A 870 -34.61 -29.63 -7.00
CA PRO A 870 -33.81 -30.78 -7.42
C PRO A 870 -32.59 -30.94 -6.50
N ARG A 871 -32.38 -32.16 -6.01
CA ARG A 871 -31.13 -32.60 -5.36
C ARG A 871 -30.00 -32.62 -6.39
N LEU A 872 -28.83 -32.07 -6.06
CA LEU A 872 -27.59 -32.21 -6.84
C LEU A 872 -26.69 -33.25 -6.17
N ASP A 873 -26.46 -34.37 -6.85
CA ASP A 873 -25.46 -35.39 -6.51
C ASP A 873 -24.07 -34.95 -6.99
N THR A 874 -23.10 -34.79 -6.08
CA THR A 874 -21.77 -34.17 -6.31
C THR A 874 -20.59 -35.13 -6.39
N LEU A 875 -20.80 -36.40 -6.78
CA LEU A 875 -19.71 -37.40 -6.83
C LEU A 875 -19.25 -37.84 -8.23
N ALA A 876 -19.86 -37.34 -9.31
CA ALA A 876 -19.57 -37.80 -10.68
C ALA A 876 -18.57 -36.95 -11.49
N THR A 877 -18.07 -35.82 -10.98
CA THR A 877 -17.37 -34.81 -11.80
C THR A 877 -15.84 -34.94 -11.88
N MET A 878 -15.19 -35.76 -11.05
CA MET A 878 -13.72 -35.89 -11.09
C MET A 878 -13.18 -36.78 -12.21
N ALA A 879 -13.93 -37.80 -12.66
CA ALA A 879 -13.44 -38.73 -13.69
C ALA A 879 -13.49 -38.13 -15.11
N GLU A 880 -14.53 -37.34 -15.40
CA GLU A 880 -14.71 -36.62 -16.67
C GLU A 880 -13.66 -35.51 -16.85
N LEU A 881 -13.25 -34.84 -15.76
CA LEU A 881 -12.24 -33.78 -15.80
C LEU A 881 -10.84 -34.31 -16.17
N VAL A 882 -10.50 -35.52 -15.71
CA VAL A 882 -9.20 -36.16 -15.98
C VAL A 882 -9.11 -36.62 -17.43
N TYR A 883 -10.21 -37.11 -18.02
CA TYR A 883 -10.25 -37.51 -19.43
C TYR A 883 -10.23 -36.32 -20.39
N GLY A 884 -10.88 -35.20 -20.04
CA GLY A 884 -10.87 -33.97 -20.85
C GLY A 884 -9.49 -33.31 -20.93
N ILE A 885 -8.71 -33.36 -19.83
CA ILE A 885 -7.36 -32.80 -19.79
C ILE A 885 -6.37 -33.64 -20.64
N ALA A 886 -6.53 -34.96 -20.66
CA ALA A 886 -5.68 -35.85 -21.48
C ALA A 886 -5.91 -35.67 -22.99
N TRP A 887 -7.15 -35.39 -23.40
CA TRP A 887 -7.51 -35.13 -24.80
C TRP A 887 -7.02 -33.74 -25.28
N ALA A 888 -7.09 -32.72 -24.42
CA ALA A 888 -6.60 -31.38 -24.76
C ALA A 888 -5.07 -31.31 -24.93
N ILE A 889 -4.31 -32.19 -24.27
CA ILE A 889 -2.84 -32.25 -24.35
C ILE A 889 -2.36 -32.89 -25.67
N THR A 890 -3.18 -33.73 -26.31
CA THR A 890 -2.83 -34.43 -27.57
C THR A 890 -3.13 -33.59 -28.82
N ASP A 891 -4.17 -32.73 -28.83
CA ASP A 891 -4.46 -31.81 -29.95
C ASP A 891 -3.45 -30.65 -30.05
N PHE A 892 -2.84 -30.26 -28.93
CA PHE A 892 -1.88 -29.15 -28.88
C PHE A 892 -0.48 -29.54 -29.41
N THR A 893 -0.13 -30.84 -29.37
CA THR A 893 1.18 -31.33 -29.84
C THR A 893 1.26 -31.47 -31.37
N GLU A 894 0.13 -31.64 -32.05
CA GLU A 894 0.09 -31.80 -33.52
C GLU A 894 0.21 -30.44 -34.24
N LYS A 895 -0.27 -29.34 -33.63
CA LYS A 895 -0.22 -27.97 -34.17
C LYS A 895 1.15 -27.27 -34.07
N ILE A 896 2.11 -27.82 -33.33
CA ILE A 896 3.46 -27.24 -33.13
C ILE A 896 4.50 -27.82 -34.13
N SER A 897 4.08 -28.63 -35.11
CA SER A 897 4.98 -29.23 -36.10
C SER A 897 5.22 -28.38 -37.37
N THR A 898 4.52 -27.26 -37.57
CA THR A 898 4.55 -26.51 -38.87
C THR A 898 5.04 -25.06 -38.81
N LEU A 899 5.72 -24.62 -37.74
CA LEU A 899 6.28 -23.26 -37.67
C LEU A 899 7.81 -23.27 -37.55
N ARG A 900 8.49 -23.41 -38.69
CA ARG A 900 9.85 -22.87 -38.86
C ARG A 900 9.84 -21.87 -40.01
N SER A 901 10.31 -20.65 -39.74
CA SER A 901 10.70 -19.69 -40.77
C SER A 901 12.22 -19.47 -40.75
N PRO A 902 12.84 -19.18 -41.91
CA PRO A 902 14.27 -19.33 -42.16
C PRO A 902 15.10 -18.08 -41.85
N VAL A 903 16.41 -18.28 -41.76
CA VAL A 903 17.48 -17.28 -41.59
C VAL A 903 17.52 -16.29 -42.76
N ILE A 904 17.62 -14.99 -42.48
CA ILE A 904 17.80 -13.90 -43.48
C ILE A 904 19.26 -13.41 -43.46
N PRO A 905 19.87 -13.05 -44.61
CA PRO A 905 21.30 -12.78 -44.74
C PRO A 905 21.73 -11.42 -44.17
N GLN A 906 22.97 -11.36 -43.69
CA GLN A 906 23.61 -10.11 -43.26
C GLN A 906 23.95 -9.22 -44.46
N TRP A 907 23.66 -7.92 -44.35
CA TRP A 907 24.16 -6.89 -45.27
C TRP A 907 25.23 -6.04 -44.60
N THR A 908 26.31 -5.85 -45.36
CA THR A 908 27.56 -5.17 -45.03
C THR A 908 27.53 -3.73 -45.54
N THR A 909 27.15 -2.77 -44.69
CA THR A 909 27.55 -1.36 -44.82
C THR A 909 27.76 -0.77 -43.42
N PRO A 910 28.84 0.01 -43.18
CA PRO A 910 29.15 0.50 -41.85
C PRO A 910 28.28 1.73 -41.55
N PHE A 911 27.18 1.53 -40.82
CA PHE A 911 26.53 2.62 -40.09
C PHE A 911 27.17 2.72 -38.72
N ASN A 912 27.89 3.81 -38.45
CA ASN A 912 28.29 4.16 -37.09
C ASN A 912 27.07 4.75 -36.38
N PRO A 913 26.48 4.09 -35.36
CA PRO A 913 25.46 4.71 -34.54
C PRO A 913 26.10 5.84 -33.73
N VAL A 914 25.56 7.05 -33.86
CA VAL A 914 25.86 8.13 -32.91
C VAL A 914 25.21 7.73 -31.57
N PRO A 915 25.96 7.69 -30.45
CA PRO A 915 25.39 7.38 -29.14
C PRO A 915 24.28 8.36 -28.79
N GLY A 916 23.15 7.82 -28.31
CA GLY A 916 21.91 8.55 -28.05
C GLY A 916 22.11 9.80 -27.19
N ALA A 917 21.99 10.96 -27.82
CA ALA A 917 21.57 12.18 -27.16
C ALA A 917 20.04 12.24 -27.25
N GLY A 918 19.37 12.29 -26.11
CA GLY A 918 17.92 12.47 -26.03
C GLY A 918 17.51 13.71 -26.83
N LEU A 919 16.69 13.50 -27.86
CA LEU A 919 16.28 14.55 -28.78
C LEU A 919 15.00 15.28 -28.36
N PHE A 920 14.35 14.80 -27.31
CA PHE A 920 13.14 15.38 -26.76
C PHE A 920 13.23 15.28 -25.23
N ASP A 921 14.15 16.05 -24.66
CA ASP A 921 14.05 16.45 -23.26
C ASP A 921 12.94 17.51 -23.17
N ASP A 922 11.88 17.16 -22.43
CA ASP A 922 10.84 18.02 -21.85
C ASP A 922 11.46 19.00 -20.82
N ASP A 923 12.41 19.80 -21.29
CA ASP A 923 13.03 20.89 -20.56
C ASP A 923 12.33 22.18 -21.00
N ASP A 924 11.61 22.78 -20.06
CA ASP A 924 10.75 23.97 -20.08
C ASP A 924 11.41 25.29 -20.57
N ALA A 925 12.00 25.32 -21.77
CA ALA A 925 12.44 26.56 -22.41
C ALA A 925 12.36 26.52 -23.95
N PRO A 926 12.00 27.65 -24.61
CA PRO A 926 11.92 27.73 -26.07
C PRO A 926 13.31 27.57 -26.69
N LYS A 927 13.54 26.43 -27.34
CA LYS A 927 14.82 26.09 -27.98
C LYS A 927 14.81 26.58 -29.44
N VAL A 928 15.57 27.65 -29.72
CA VAL A 928 15.82 28.19 -31.08
C VAL A 928 16.12 27.08 -32.09
N LEU A 929 15.42 27.06 -33.23
CA LEU A 929 15.62 26.08 -34.30
C LEU A 929 16.99 26.31 -34.97
N THR A 930 17.98 25.50 -34.63
CA THR A 930 19.32 25.56 -35.23
C THR A 930 19.43 24.60 -36.42
N GLU A 931 20.31 24.90 -37.39
CA GLU A 931 20.66 23.99 -38.51
C GLU A 931 20.97 22.57 -38.00
N HIS A 932 21.71 22.46 -36.88
CA HIS A 932 22.01 21.19 -36.23
C HIS A 932 20.74 20.42 -35.79
N ARG A 933 19.76 21.10 -35.18
CA ARG A 933 18.48 20.47 -34.81
C ARG A 933 17.69 20.05 -36.05
N LEU A 934 17.72 20.84 -37.12
CA LEU A 934 17.03 20.51 -38.37
C LEU A 934 17.62 19.24 -39.02
N HIS A 935 18.94 19.10 -39.08
CA HIS A 935 19.61 17.85 -39.51
C HIS A 935 19.24 16.66 -38.64
N LEU A 936 19.09 16.88 -37.33
CA LEU A 936 18.81 15.84 -36.36
C LEU A 936 17.36 15.34 -36.48
N VAL A 937 16.42 16.26 -36.69
CA VAL A 937 15.01 15.94 -37.01
C VAL A 937 14.90 15.25 -38.36
N HIS A 938 15.62 15.72 -39.39
CA HIS A 938 15.70 15.05 -40.69
C HIS A 938 16.19 13.59 -40.57
N HIS A 939 17.31 13.35 -39.87
CA HIS A 939 17.83 11.99 -39.64
C HIS A 939 16.86 11.08 -38.91
N THR A 940 16.12 11.63 -37.94
CA THR A 940 15.11 10.89 -37.18
C THR A 940 13.97 10.44 -38.10
N TRP A 941 13.48 11.33 -38.98
CA TRP A 941 12.43 11.01 -39.95
C TRP A 941 12.90 10.07 -41.07
N ALA A 942 14.14 10.21 -41.54
CA ALA A 942 14.75 9.26 -42.48
C ALA A 942 14.80 7.83 -41.91
N THR A 943 15.21 7.71 -40.64
CA THR A 943 15.24 6.41 -39.93
C THR A 943 13.83 5.83 -39.78
N ARG A 944 12.83 6.69 -39.50
CA ARG A 944 11.43 6.31 -39.36
C ARG A 944 10.83 5.82 -40.68
N HIS A 945 11.08 6.53 -41.79
CA HIS A 945 10.63 6.13 -43.11
C HIS A 945 11.23 4.76 -43.50
N ALA A 946 12.52 4.54 -43.26
CA ALA A 946 13.17 3.25 -43.51
C ALA A 946 12.55 2.10 -42.71
N ALA A 947 12.24 2.31 -41.42
CA ALA A 947 11.62 1.30 -40.56
C ALA A 947 10.18 0.95 -41.01
N LEU A 948 9.38 1.95 -41.36
CA LEU A 948 8.02 1.74 -41.88
C LEU A 948 8.03 1.04 -43.23
N HIS A 949 8.98 1.39 -44.11
CA HIS A 949 9.16 0.74 -45.39
C HIS A 949 9.52 -0.75 -45.22
N LEU A 950 10.41 -1.08 -44.28
CA LEU A 950 10.75 -2.45 -43.93
C LEU A 950 9.53 -3.24 -43.41
N ARG A 951 8.74 -2.61 -42.53
CA ARG A 951 7.49 -3.19 -42.02
C ARG A 951 6.51 -3.52 -43.15
N LEU A 952 6.35 -2.60 -44.11
CA LEU A 952 5.50 -2.80 -45.28
C LEU A 952 6.01 -3.96 -46.15
N CYS A 953 7.31 -4.02 -46.43
CA CYS A 953 7.92 -5.13 -47.17
C CYS A 953 7.66 -6.49 -46.49
N CYS A 954 7.80 -6.58 -45.17
CA CYS A 954 7.53 -7.81 -44.42
C CYS A 954 6.06 -8.23 -44.43
N LEU A 955 5.12 -7.28 -44.41
CA LEU A 955 3.70 -7.57 -44.54
C LEU A 955 3.35 -8.06 -45.96
N TRP A 956 3.95 -7.48 -47.00
CA TRP A 956 3.78 -7.94 -48.39
C TRP A 956 4.40 -9.32 -48.64
N ASP A 957 5.55 -9.62 -48.05
CA ASP A 957 6.18 -10.95 -48.10
C ASP A 957 5.36 -12.00 -47.34
N ALA A 958 4.82 -11.66 -46.17
CA ALA A 958 3.93 -12.54 -45.43
C ALA A 958 2.62 -12.80 -46.20
N LYS A 959 2.10 -11.79 -46.93
CA LYS A 959 0.94 -11.92 -47.81
C LYS A 959 1.20 -12.84 -48.99
N SER A 960 2.36 -12.71 -49.66
CA SER A 960 2.71 -13.57 -50.80
C SER A 960 2.91 -15.02 -50.39
N LYS A 961 3.32 -15.26 -49.13
CA LYS A 961 3.49 -16.59 -48.52
C LYS A 961 2.22 -17.15 -47.87
N GLY A 962 1.08 -16.47 -47.96
CA GLY A 962 -0.20 -16.93 -47.39
C GLY A 962 -0.25 -16.95 -45.86
N MET A 963 0.63 -16.19 -45.18
CA MET A 963 0.69 -16.12 -43.72
C MET A 963 -0.38 -15.18 -43.18
N ARG A 964 -1.05 -15.53 -42.08
CA ARG A 964 -2.08 -14.69 -41.44
C ARG A 964 -1.50 -13.56 -40.57
N ALA A 965 -0.26 -13.69 -40.12
CA ALA A 965 0.47 -12.69 -39.35
C ALA A 965 1.99 -12.91 -39.47
N CYS A 966 2.77 -11.86 -39.23
CA CYS A 966 4.23 -11.93 -39.05
C CYS A 966 4.68 -10.98 -37.93
N TRP A 967 5.97 -10.89 -37.67
CA TRP A 967 6.52 -9.96 -36.65
C TRP A 967 6.14 -8.48 -36.91
N ALA A 968 5.80 -8.14 -38.15
CA ALA A 968 5.37 -6.80 -38.56
C ALA A 968 3.86 -6.53 -38.34
N GLY A 969 3.07 -7.53 -37.95
CA GLY A 969 1.62 -7.40 -37.68
C GLY A 969 0.77 -8.46 -38.39
N THR A 970 -0.55 -8.33 -38.27
CA THR A 970 -1.53 -9.15 -39.00
C THR A 970 -1.54 -8.79 -40.48
N VAL A 971 -1.68 -9.80 -41.34
CA VAL A 971 -1.67 -9.62 -42.80
C VAL A 971 -3.10 -9.49 -43.30
N ASP A 972 -3.77 -8.44 -42.85
CA ASP A 972 -5.11 -8.06 -43.30
C ASP A 972 -5.06 -6.81 -44.19
N ARG A 973 -6.15 -6.56 -44.93
CA ARG A 973 -6.21 -5.47 -45.91
C ARG A 973 -6.08 -4.10 -45.26
N GLU A 974 -6.56 -3.94 -44.04
CA GLU A 974 -6.54 -2.68 -43.29
C GLU A 974 -5.12 -2.36 -42.82
N THR A 975 -4.43 -3.32 -42.19
CA THR A 975 -3.04 -3.18 -41.74
C THR A 975 -2.08 -2.90 -42.89
N LEU A 976 -2.25 -3.55 -44.04
CA LEU A 976 -1.46 -3.30 -45.25
C LEU A 976 -1.67 -1.90 -45.83
N GLN A 977 -2.92 -1.42 -45.85
CA GLN A 977 -3.26 -0.10 -46.36
C GLN A 977 -2.76 1.00 -45.42
N THR A 978 -3.01 0.86 -44.12
CA THR A 978 -2.53 1.75 -43.06
C THR A 978 -1.01 1.88 -43.05
N THR A 979 -0.28 0.75 -43.15
CA THR A 979 1.19 0.78 -43.18
C THR A 979 1.72 1.44 -44.45
N LYS A 980 1.02 1.27 -45.58
CA LYS A 980 1.38 1.92 -46.86
C LYS A 980 1.19 3.44 -46.78
N ASP A 981 0.11 3.90 -46.18
CA ASP A 981 -0.19 5.33 -46.03
C ASP A 981 0.81 6.00 -45.07
N ALA A 982 1.18 5.30 -44.00
CA ALA A 982 2.24 5.73 -43.08
C ALA A 982 3.63 5.88 -43.74
N VAL A 983 4.00 4.95 -44.65
CA VAL A 983 5.25 5.04 -45.41
C VAL A 983 5.25 6.26 -46.32
N ALA A 984 4.12 6.53 -47.00
CA ALA A 984 3.99 7.68 -47.88
C ALA A 984 4.09 9.02 -47.12
N GLU A 985 3.47 9.11 -45.94
CA GLU A 985 3.56 10.27 -45.06
C GLU A 985 5.00 10.50 -44.55
N ALA A 986 5.65 9.46 -44.02
CA ALA A 986 7.00 9.56 -43.50
C ALA A 986 8.01 9.99 -44.57
N LYS A 987 7.88 9.45 -45.79
CA LYS A 987 8.67 9.85 -46.96
C LYS A 987 8.46 11.33 -47.29
N TRP A 988 7.20 11.78 -47.30
CA TRP A 988 6.84 13.15 -47.62
C TRP A 988 7.45 14.15 -46.62
N VAL A 989 7.44 13.83 -45.32
CA VAL A 989 8.06 14.67 -44.26
C VAL A 989 9.58 14.68 -44.37
N GLU A 990 10.20 13.53 -44.60
CA GLU A 990 11.65 13.42 -44.84
C GLU A 990 12.08 14.30 -46.02
N ASP A 991 11.40 14.20 -47.16
CA ASP A 991 11.72 14.97 -48.38
C ASP A 991 11.65 16.49 -48.13
N ARG A 992 10.76 16.96 -47.25
CA ARG A 992 10.63 18.38 -46.89
C ARG A 992 11.69 18.86 -45.90
N LEU A 993 12.02 18.02 -44.92
CA LEU A 993 13.12 18.29 -44.00
C LEU A 993 14.46 18.33 -44.76
N ALA A 994 14.65 17.47 -45.75
CA ALA A 994 15.82 17.49 -46.63
C ALA A 994 15.93 18.81 -47.41
N GLN A 995 14.81 19.30 -47.96
CA GLN A 995 14.75 20.60 -48.65
C GLN A 995 15.02 21.78 -47.72
N ALA A 996 14.51 21.74 -46.48
CA ALA A 996 14.75 22.77 -45.48
C ALA A 996 16.24 22.82 -45.06
N VAL A 997 16.87 21.65 -44.88
CA VAL A 997 18.31 21.53 -44.62
C VAL A 997 19.13 22.13 -45.77
N ALA A 998 18.84 21.74 -47.02
CA ALA A 998 19.54 22.26 -48.19
C ALA A 998 19.39 23.79 -48.34
N TRP A 999 18.23 24.34 -48.00
CA TRP A 999 18.00 25.77 -47.98
C TRP A 999 18.85 26.50 -46.93
N CYS A 1000 18.95 25.95 -45.72
CA CYS A 1000 19.80 26.51 -44.65
C CYS A 1000 21.28 26.51 -45.04
N GLU A 1001 21.76 25.43 -45.66
CA GLU A 1001 23.13 25.32 -46.18
C GLU A 1001 23.41 26.39 -47.26
N GLY A 1002 22.47 26.58 -48.20
CA GLY A 1002 22.58 27.58 -49.26
C GLY A 1002 22.59 29.04 -48.77
N ARG A 1003 21.96 29.32 -47.63
CA ARG A 1003 21.89 30.68 -47.02
C ARG A 1003 23.03 30.99 -46.04
N LYS A 1004 23.94 30.06 -45.77
CA LYS A 1004 25.10 30.23 -44.85
C LYS A 1004 24.71 30.68 -43.42
N VAL A 1005 23.61 30.15 -42.88
CA VAL A 1005 23.15 30.47 -41.51
C VAL A 1005 24.26 30.13 -40.50
N ARG A 1006 24.59 31.04 -39.58
CA ARG A 1006 25.78 30.93 -38.71
C ARG A 1006 25.72 29.71 -37.77
N LYS A 1007 26.72 28.83 -37.85
CA LYS A 1007 26.93 27.69 -36.94
C LYS A 1007 27.39 28.17 -35.56
N LEU A 1008 26.56 28.02 -34.53
CA LEU A 1008 26.95 28.32 -33.14
C LEU A 1008 27.90 27.24 -32.60
N LYS A 1009 29.10 27.63 -32.16
CA LYS A 1009 30.08 26.71 -31.57
C LYS A 1009 29.65 26.30 -30.15
N LEU A 1010 29.59 24.99 -29.91
CA LEU A 1010 29.14 24.30 -28.68
C LEU A 1010 29.73 24.87 -27.37
N VAL A 1011 30.97 25.38 -27.41
CA VAL A 1011 31.70 25.89 -26.23
C VAL A 1011 31.05 27.12 -25.58
N LYS A 1012 30.25 27.91 -26.32
CA LYS A 1012 29.55 29.07 -25.74
C LYS A 1012 28.26 28.71 -24.99
N LEU A 1013 27.62 27.57 -25.28
CA LEU A 1013 26.42 27.11 -24.57
C LEU A 1013 26.73 26.67 -23.13
N VAL A 1014 27.93 26.12 -22.89
CA VAL A 1014 28.32 25.58 -21.58
C VAL A 1014 28.70 26.69 -20.57
N LYS A 1015 29.21 27.84 -21.04
CA LYS A 1015 29.63 28.94 -20.16
C LYS A 1015 28.48 29.78 -19.59
N ILE A 1016 27.28 29.73 -20.18
CA ILE A 1016 26.12 30.49 -19.68
C ILE A 1016 25.52 29.85 -18.42
N ARG A 1017 25.75 28.55 -18.17
CA ARG A 1017 25.20 27.84 -16.99
C ARG A 1017 26.05 27.96 -15.72
N LYS A 1018 27.18 28.68 -15.73
CA LYS A 1018 28.05 28.85 -14.55
C LYS A 1018 28.54 30.29 -14.40
N GLY A 1019 27.80 31.10 -13.64
CA GLY A 1019 28.36 32.28 -12.96
C GLY A 1019 27.42 33.48 -12.82
N ARG A 1020 27.13 33.82 -11.56
CA ARG A 1020 26.84 35.13 -10.93
C ARG A 1020 26.08 36.21 -11.71
N ALA A 1021 25.11 36.80 -11.00
CA ALA A 1021 24.37 38.02 -11.33
C ALA A 1021 25.23 39.06 -12.08
N SER A 1022 24.83 39.39 -13.29
CA SER A 1022 25.38 40.48 -14.08
C SER A 1022 24.24 41.12 -14.87
N THR A 1023 23.99 42.39 -14.56
CA THR A 1023 23.22 43.33 -15.37
C THR A 1023 23.97 43.57 -16.68
N THR A 1024 23.57 42.91 -17.76
CA THR A 1024 23.98 43.28 -19.12
C THR A 1024 22.86 42.97 -20.11
N THR A 1025 22.47 44.01 -20.84
CA THR A 1025 21.45 44.06 -21.87
C THR A 1025 21.63 42.96 -22.92
N ARG A 1026 20.53 42.26 -23.26
CA ARG A 1026 20.49 41.21 -24.30
C ARG A 1026 20.83 41.83 -25.66
N PRO A 1027 21.74 41.25 -26.46
CA PRO A 1027 21.89 41.67 -27.86
C PRO A 1027 20.67 41.20 -28.66
N THR A 1028 20.04 42.13 -29.38
CA THR A 1028 19.03 41.87 -30.40
C THR A 1028 19.66 41.09 -31.54
N TYR A 1029 19.25 39.84 -31.73
CA TYR A 1029 19.67 39.04 -32.88
C TYR A 1029 18.96 39.54 -34.14
N THR A 1030 19.70 40.07 -35.11
CA THR A 1030 19.15 40.54 -36.40
C THR A 1030 19.06 39.49 -37.49
N GLU A 1031 19.50 38.24 -37.29
CA GLU A 1031 19.27 37.16 -38.27
C GLU A 1031 19.15 35.79 -37.58
N THR A 1032 17.98 35.50 -36.99
CA THR A 1032 17.55 34.12 -36.73
C THR A 1032 16.93 33.54 -38.00
N PRO A 1033 17.13 32.24 -38.33
CA PRO A 1033 16.32 31.62 -39.38
C PRO A 1033 14.84 31.81 -39.02
N PRO A 1034 13.98 32.14 -39.99
CA PRO A 1034 12.60 32.46 -39.68
C PRO A 1034 11.87 31.17 -39.22
N SER A 1035 10.68 31.31 -38.64
CA SER A 1035 9.94 30.16 -38.11
C SER A 1035 9.71 29.11 -39.21
N LEU A 1036 9.43 27.85 -38.87
CA LEU A 1036 9.16 26.80 -39.87
C LEU A 1036 8.00 27.12 -40.83
N LEU A 1037 7.16 28.10 -40.47
CA LEU A 1037 6.06 28.64 -41.27
C LEU A 1037 6.53 29.62 -42.36
N ASP A 1038 7.74 30.17 -42.23
CA ASP A 1038 8.30 31.22 -43.10
C ASP A 1038 9.33 30.68 -44.11
N LEU A 1039 9.55 29.36 -44.12
CA LEU A 1039 10.34 28.71 -45.16
C LEU A 1039 9.58 28.78 -46.51
N PRO A 1040 10.29 28.88 -47.64
CA PRO A 1040 9.64 28.88 -48.96
C PRO A 1040 8.85 27.60 -49.29
N TYR A 1041 8.96 26.56 -48.44
CA TYR A 1041 8.18 25.32 -48.48
C TYR A 1041 7.62 25.03 -47.08
N PRO A 1042 6.41 25.50 -46.73
CA PRO A 1042 5.84 25.24 -45.41
C PRO A 1042 5.58 23.74 -45.23
N LEU A 1043 5.97 23.19 -44.09
CA LEU A 1043 5.49 21.88 -43.65
C LEU A 1043 3.97 22.02 -43.35
N PRO A 1044 3.10 21.14 -43.87
CA PRO A 1044 1.67 21.17 -43.62
C PRO A 1044 1.45 20.98 -42.13
N LEU A 1045 0.49 21.75 -41.64
CA LEU A 1045 -0.12 21.46 -40.35
C LEU A 1045 -0.68 20.04 -40.42
N ALA A 1046 -0.39 19.23 -39.40
CA ALA A 1046 -0.89 17.87 -39.33
C ALA A 1046 -2.42 17.89 -39.50
N PRO A 1047 -3.00 17.10 -40.43
CA PRO A 1047 -4.45 17.09 -40.64
C PRO A 1047 -5.19 16.67 -39.36
N SER A 1048 -6.35 17.29 -39.12
CA SER A 1048 -7.13 17.13 -37.89
C SER A 1048 -7.83 15.77 -37.75
N SER A 1049 -8.05 15.04 -38.85
CA SER A 1049 -8.67 13.71 -38.82
C SER A 1049 -7.62 12.60 -38.74
N ASN A 1050 -7.52 11.94 -37.59
CA ASN A 1050 -6.42 11.05 -37.24
C ASN A 1050 -6.87 9.59 -37.10
N ARG A 1051 -7.10 8.88 -38.22
CA ARG A 1051 -7.41 7.43 -38.19
C ARG A 1051 -6.21 6.53 -37.87
N LEU A 1052 -4.98 7.07 -37.79
CA LEU A 1052 -3.72 6.29 -37.69
C LEU A 1052 -2.89 6.56 -36.41
N ALA A 1053 -3.43 7.31 -35.45
CA ALA A 1053 -2.72 7.76 -34.23
C ALA A 1053 -2.15 6.61 -33.38
N GLN A 1054 -2.86 5.49 -33.30
CA GLN A 1054 -2.49 4.35 -32.44
C GLN A 1054 -1.21 3.63 -32.93
N THR A 1055 -0.78 3.88 -34.17
CA THR A 1055 0.43 3.29 -34.76
C THR A 1055 1.61 4.25 -34.86
N ILE A 1056 1.40 5.56 -34.67
CA ILE A 1056 2.37 6.61 -34.99
C ILE A 1056 2.22 7.78 -33.99
N PRO A 1057 3.14 7.96 -33.02
CA PRO A 1057 3.15 9.17 -32.21
C PRO A 1057 3.44 10.40 -33.08
N ARG A 1058 2.69 11.48 -32.84
CA ARG A 1058 2.85 12.78 -33.52
C ARG A 1058 4.22 13.38 -33.22
N PRO A 1059 4.82 14.16 -34.14
CA PRO A 1059 5.84 15.11 -33.72
C PRO A 1059 5.19 16.17 -32.79
N PRO A 1060 5.92 16.70 -31.81
CA PRO A 1060 5.44 17.82 -31.01
C PRO A 1060 5.14 19.02 -31.92
N THR A 1061 4.07 19.75 -31.62
CA THR A 1061 3.75 21.02 -32.26
C THR A 1061 4.89 22.00 -32.02
N LEU A 1062 5.57 22.42 -33.08
CA LEU A 1062 6.54 23.52 -33.02
C LEU A 1062 5.77 24.83 -33.10
N THR A 1063 4.99 25.14 -32.06
CA THR A 1063 4.32 26.43 -31.93
C THR A 1063 5.32 27.52 -31.57
N ARG A 1064 5.14 28.69 -32.18
CA ARG A 1064 5.75 29.94 -31.75
C ARG A 1064 5.27 30.15 -30.32
N GLU A 1065 6.16 30.29 -29.34
CA GLU A 1065 5.78 30.95 -28.09
C GLU A 1065 5.19 32.30 -28.51
N THR A 1066 3.88 32.40 -28.44
CA THR A 1066 3.22 33.68 -28.67
C THR A 1066 3.60 34.58 -27.51
N ALA A 1067 3.68 35.89 -27.72
CA ALA A 1067 3.90 36.84 -26.62
C ALA A 1067 2.93 36.58 -25.45
N PHE A 1068 1.76 36.00 -25.75
CA PHE A 1068 0.77 35.49 -24.81
C PHE A 1068 1.27 34.37 -23.88
N GLU A 1069 2.10 33.43 -24.34
CA GLU A 1069 2.62 32.31 -23.52
C GLU A 1069 3.83 32.73 -22.64
N GLU A 1070 4.67 33.66 -23.12
CA GLU A 1070 5.70 34.31 -22.27
C GLU A 1070 5.05 35.24 -21.24
N GLU A 1071 3.96 35.91 -21.62
CA GLU A 1071 3.10 36.68 -20.73
C GLU A 1071 2.37 35.76 -19.74
N GLU A 1072 1.97 34.54 -20.08
CA GLU A 1072 1.26 33.61 -19.19
C GLU A 1072 2.18 32.93 -18.15
N ARG A 1073 3.44 32.67 -18.51
CA ARG A 1073 4.45 32.14 -17.57
C ARG A 1073 5.03 33.19 -16.63
N THR A 1074 5.17 34.43 -17.11
CA THR A 1074 5.62 35.57 -16.28
C THR A 1074 4.47 36.35 -15.68
N ARG A 1075 3.22 35.98 -16.03
CA ARG A 1075 2.02 36.58 -15.45
C ARG A 1075 2.06 36.29 -13.95
N PRO A 1076 1.83 37.32 -13.12
CA PRO A 1076 1.25 37.09 -11.80
C PRO A 1076 0.03 36.16 -11.99
N PRO A 1077 -0.34 35.34 -10.98
CA PRO A 1077 -1.51 34.46 -11.04
C PRO A 1077 -2.65 35.14 -11.79
N LEU A 1078 -3.32 34.46 -12.73
CA LEU A 1078 -4.33 35.11 -13.55
C LEU A 1078 -5.51 35.49 -12.64
N TYR A 1079 -5.41 36.70 -12.12
CA TYR A 1079 -6.36 37.31 -11.22
C TYR A 1079 -7.55 37.73 -12.05
N THR A 1080 -8.75 37.28 -11.67
CA THR A 1080 -9.94 37.99 -12.13
C THR A 1080 -10.07 39.21 -11.24
N GLU A 1081 -9.76 40.40 -11.76
CA GLU A 1081 -10.27 41.65 -11.20
C GLU A 1081 -11.81 41.54 -11.18
N GLU A 1082 -12.38 41.56 -9.99
CA GLU A 1082 -13.76 41.95 -9.76
C GLU A 1082 -13.83 43.42 -10.07
N ALA A 1083 -14.79 43.81 -10.89
CA ALA A 1083 -15.30 45.17 -10.91
C ALA A 1083 -16.82 45.01 -10.87
N ASP A 1084 -17.45 45.24 -9.71
CA ASP A 1084 -18.90 45.33 -9.67
C ASP A 1084 -19.30 46.71 -10.21
N LEU A 1085 -19.58 46.82 -11.51
CA LEU A 1085 -19.90 48.09 -12.16
C LEU A 1085 -21.16 48.77 -11.59
N ALA A 1086 -22.01 48.05 -10.85
CA ALA A 1086 -23.18 48.61 -10.18
C ALA A 1086 -22.85 49.21 -8.79
N LEU A 1087 -21.75 48.79 -8.17
CA LEU A 1087 -21.33 49.20 -6.81
C LEU A 1087 -19.95 49.88 -6.76
N GLY A 1088 -19.19 49.88 -7.86
CA GLY A 1088 -17.89 50.55 -7.99
C GLY A 1088 -16.70 49.83 -7.35
N GLU A 1089 -16.83 48.54 -7.00
CA GLU A 1089 -15.82 47.83 -6.20
C GLU A 1089 -14.86 47.00 -7.05
N GLU A 1090 -13.54 47.13 -6.81
CA GLU A 1090 -12.49 46.25 -7.35
C GLU A 1090 -11.97 45.24 -6.32
N SER A 1091 -11.89 43.95 -6.67
CA SER A 1091 -11.48 42.88 -5.77
C SER A 1091 -10.75 41.74 -6.50
N VAL A 1092 -9.67 41.22 -5.93
CA VAL A 1092 -8.75 40.32 -6.63
C VAL A 1092 -8.94 38.89 -6.14
N MET A 1093 -9.70 38.08 -6.87
CA MET A 1093 -9.78 36.63 -6.62
C MET A 1093 -8.54 35.94 -7.21
N GLY A 1094 -7.81 35.18 -6.39
CA GLY A 1094 -6.74 34.30 -6.86
C GLY A 1094 -7.26 33.28 -7.88
N GLY A 1095 -6.69 33.30 -9.09
CA GLY A 1095 -7.00 32.31 -10.12
C GLY A 1095 -6.49 30.92 -9.74
N MET A 1096 -7.26 29.89 -10.14
CA MET A 1096 -6.89 28.48 -10.02
C MET A 1096 -5.49 28.20 -10.61
N TRP A 1097 -4.58 27.69 -9.78
CA TRP A 1097 -3.40 26.99 -10.25
C TRP A 1097 -3.84 25.60 -10.73
N HIS A 1098 -3.83 25.38 -12.05
CA HIS A 1098 -3.72 24.03 -12.58
C HIS A 1098 -2.24 23.75 -12.86
N ASP A 1099 -1.49 23.31 -11.84
CA ASP A 1099 -0.31 22.47 -12.09
C ASP A 1099 -0.72 20.99 -12.00
N PRO A 1100 -0.81 20.27 -13.13
CA PRO A 1100 -1.09 18.83 -13.15
C PRO A 1100 -0.04 17.99 -12.40
N ASN A 1101 1.13 18.56 -12.10
CA ASN A 1101 2.20 17.91 -11.35
C ASN A 1101 2.04 18.08 -9.83
N GLU A 1102 1.51 19.20 -9.34
CA GLU A 1102 1.15 19.36 -7.92
C GLU A 1102 -0.06 18.49 -7.56
N VAL A 1103 -1.06 18.39 -8.44
CA VAL A 1103 -2.20 17.47 -8.25
C VAL A 1103 -1.72 16.02 -8.24
N ARG A 1104 -0.77 15.66 -9.10
CA ARG A 1104 -0.13 14.32 -9.09
C ARG A 1104 0.77 14.09 -7.88
N ALA A 1105 1.49 15.11 -7.41
CA ALA A 1105 2.31 15.03 -6.21
C ALA A 1105 1.45 14.90 -4.95
N TYR A 1106 0.30 15.59 -4.91
CA TYR A 1106 -0.71 15.46 -3.86
C TYR A 1106 -1.38 14.08 -3.91
N GLU A 1107 -1.77 13.58 -5.09
CA GLU A 1107 -2.30 12.22 -5.22
C GLU A 1107 -1.25 11.16 -4.86
N ALA A 1108 0.00 11.32 -5.29
CA ALA A 1108 1.10 10.44 -4.90
C ALA A 1108 1.42 10.55 -3.40
N ALA A 1109 1.09 11.68 -2.78
CA ALA A 1109 1.26 11.91 -1.35
C ALA A 1109 0.16 11.25 -0.48
N PHE A 1110 -0.82 10.53 -1.03
CA PHE A 1110 -1.80 9.80 -0.22
C PHE A 1110 -1.98 8.33 -0.61
N VAL A 1111 -1.14 7.82 -1.52
CA VAL A 1111 -1.19 6.44 -2.00
C VAL A 1111 -0.15 5.61 -1.26
N ASP A 1112 -0.60 4.74 -0.34
CA ASP A 1112 0.24 3.68 0.25
C ASP A 1112 0.27 2.44 -0.65
N GLU A 1113 1.15 1.48 -0.36
CA GLU A 1113 1.43 0.30 -1.23
C GLU A 1113 0.19 -0.47 -1.72
N ASP A 1114 -0.92 -0.49 -0.96
CA ASP A 1114 -2.14 -1.21 -1.35
C ASP A 1114 -3.01 -0.44 -2.36
N ASP A 1115 -3.05 0.90 -2.29
CA ASP A 1115 -3.68 1.73 -3.34
C ASP A 1115 -2.81 1.81 -4.61
N ASP A 1116 -1.49 1.63 -4.47
CA ASP A 1116 -0.59 1.47 -5.63
C ASP A 1116 -0.91 0.21 -6.42
N VAL A 1117 -1.31 -0.89 -5.76
CA VAL A 1117 -1.70 -2.11 -6.48
C VAL A 1117 -3.00 -1.88 -7.23
N LEU A 1118 -4.01 -1.27 -6.62
CA LEU A 1118 -5.27 -0.94 -7.30
C LEU A 1118 -5.04 0.04 -8.47
N ARG A 1119 -4.23 1.09 -8.28
CA ARG A 1119 -3.87 2.03 -9.35
C ARG A 1119 -3.04 1.35 -10.45
N MET A 1120 -2.14 0.43 -10.11
CA MET A 1120 -1.40 -0.37 -11.11
C MET A 1120 -2.29 -1.37 -11.84
N LEU A 1121 -3.27 -1.95 -11.15
CA LEU A 1121 -4.28 -2.81 -11.75
C LEU A 1121 -5.19 -2.01 -12.68
N GLU A 1122 -5.59 -0.78 -12.34
CA GLU A 1122 -6.33 0.11 -13.25
C GLU A 1122 -5.49 0.49 -14.48
N ILE A 1123 -4.19 0.77 -14.29
CA ILE A 1123 -3.24 1.02 -15.39
C ILE A 1123 -3.04 -0.23 -16.28
N HIS A 1124 -3.19 -1.44 -15.74
CA HIS A 1124 -3.07 -2.70 -16.50
C HIS A 1124 -4.41 -3.24 -17.05
N GLN A 1125 -5.54 -2.93 -16.42
CA GLN A 1125 -6.89 -3.33 -16.84
C GLN A 1125 -7.50 -2.38 -17.87
N HIS A 1126 -6.97 -1.16 -17.99
CA HIS A 1126 -7.04 -0.42 -19.24
C HIS A 1126 -5.88 -0.87 -20.14
N PRO A 1127 -6.05 -1.85 -21.04
CA PRO A 1127 -5.20 -1.83 -22.22
C PRO A 1127 -5.39 -0.44 -22.81
N ARG A 1128 -4.31 0.31 -22.99
CA ARG A 1128 -4.37 1.60 -23.68
C ARG A 1128 -5.06 1.39 -25.02
N THR A 1129 -6.37 1.62 -25.07
CA THR A 1129 -7.11 1.94 -26.27
C THR A 1129 -6.83 3.41 -26.55
N SER A 1130 -5.58 3.70 -26.94
CA SER A 1130 -5.13 4.82 -27.79
C SER A 1130 -3.61 4.91 -27.74
#